data_AF-A0A5B6YYQ8-F1
#
_entry.id   AF-A0A5B6YYQ8-F1
#
_cell.length_a   1.000
_cell.length_b   1.000
_cell.length_c   1.000
_cell.angle_alpha   90.00
_cell.angle_beta   90.00
_cell.angle_gamma   90.00
#
_symmetry.space_group_name_H-M   'P 1'
#
loop_
_entity.id
_entity.type
_entity.pdbx_description
1 polymer ?
#
loop_
_entity_poly.entity_id
_entity_poly.type
_entity_poly.pdbx_seq_one_letter_code
_entity_poly.pdbx_strand_id
1 'polypeptide(L)'
;MEEEEENMMWRSSSSESNSLVSTTVGRVMSTILSARPKKLEDAISRFDSAPKRGSLGVSLEQSLWFLHKYVREAAEKELLLDQILVPIIEHSLKNKESKHGNQALILLNWLFQDELLFQALAANLAGIILRKDDHYIALGWCTLVRGLVEYEINMNQFITNGIREKYIALLMIFCSCITHLLSIVCNGSTLQGGFELPTRLSVAAADCILAFTVALTKKDLASDHLDNRSKSSDSNTSNLPNTMEPAAFSEKKVKTTCKSPDVSNDMEMKLLLWDHLDDLIVLVQRLTAWSRKSRYLHAKGLERVLNWLQGTKGHYGCFQNETGSPMLKTGVLLLSSCWKHYGMLLYLEDNRFSQHYGELLDQFLSGIQFYADNYTEEHTENKDSGIETIKFFLNCLSLLLGRFDGKRFESTMSEYGLEIARVLISQLNCADEDVIDGAVCILKAVIFKSNFSLAGGSLPDTRRMDSVLPLLLNLLDERDGTARAVVMLVAECCSISTDSWCLQEVLKRLASGSVLQRRNAVDVISELIRISPDSIYCRQDIANHLLERLGDEELVIRAQASNLIPMMDPSLVLPALVRLVYSSDERLQPSASNVFITVLKYHNQKFEVICMLLDCLSIICQNPDLPKTSGSRLDTDRVLKLIPEWSKSVEDWNLLIDPLIDKMFAEPSNATIVRFLSYISEHLAEAADVVFHRLLLHTRGQKEIDESFFSRWENRTYTSDDSVKFQHSLFDRLCPLLIIRLLPQSVFNDLNSSIMYG
;
A
#
# COMPACT_ATOMS: atom_id res chain seq x y z
N MET A 1 44.11 -20.14 65.49
CA MET A 1 42.69 -20.43 65.18
C MET A 1 41.85 -19.54 66.07
N GLU A 2 41.97 -18.23 65.84
CA GLU A 2 41.31 -17.12 66.55
C GLU A 2 41.49 -15.81 65.73
N GLU A 3 42.48 -15.75 64.81
CA GLU A 3 42.63 -14.67 63.81
C GLU A 3 41.83 -14.86 62.50
N GLU A 4 41.10 -15.96 62.32
CA GLU A 4 40.24 -16.17 61.13
C GLU A 4 38.76 -15.83 61.36
N GLU A 5 38.31 -15.64 62.61
CA GLU A 5 36.94 -15.21 62.92
C GLU A 5 36.78 -13.67 62.95
N GLU A 6 37.83 -12.92 63.27
CA GLU A 6 37.77 -11.44 63.22
C GLU A 6 37.73 -10.90 61.78
N ASN A 7 38.36 -11.57 60.81
CA ASN A 7 38.31 -11.15 59.40
C ASN A 7 37.00 -11.53 58.68
N MET A 8 36.16 -12.40 59.25
CA MET A 8 34.81 -12.67 58.74
C MET A 8 33.76 -11.66 59.24
N MET A 9 33.90 -11.10 60.44
CA MET A 9 32.95 -10.12 60.98
C MET A 9 33.01 -8.73 60.32
N TRP A 10 34.16 -8.32 59.77
CA TRP A 10 34.30 -7.04 59.06
C TRP A 10 33.77 -7.07 57.62
N ARG A 11 33.57 -8.25 57.02
CA ARG A 11 32.90 -8.37 55.71
C ARG A 11 31.37 -8.29 55.83
N SER A 12 30.79 -8.78 56.92
CA SER A 12 29.33 -8.80 57.16
C SER A 12 28.71 -7.44 57.51
N SER A 13 29.47 -6.53 58.14
CA SER A 13 28.98 -5.21 58.55
C SER A 13 28.80 -4.23 57.38
N SER A 14 29.54 -4.42 56.27
CA SER A 14 29.38 -3.60 55.05
C SER A 14 28.12 -3.98 54.24
N SER A 15 27.73 -5.25 54.25
CA SER A 15 26.50 -5.73 53.63
C SER A 15 25.25 -5.34 54.43
N GLU A 16 25.31 -5.34 55.76
CA GLU A 16 24.19 -4.92 56.62
C GLU A 16 23.94 -3.41 56.54
N SER A 17 24.99 -2.57 56.50
CA SER A 17 24.84 -1.13 56.33
C SER A 17 24.26 -0.78 54.95
N ASN A 18 24.69 -1.46 53.88
CA ASN A 18 24.16 -1.25 52.53
C ASN A 18 22.70 -1.72 52.40
N SER A 19 22.32 -2.80 53.09
CA SER A 19 20.94 -3.30 53.16
C SER A 19 20.01 -2.32 53.91
N LEU A 20 20.49 -1.75 55.02
CA LEU A 20 19.72 -0.79 55.82
C LEU A 20 19.55 0.57 55.12
N VAL A 21 20.55 0.99 54.35
CA VAL A 21 20.45 2.16 53.45
C VAL A 21 19.49 1.88 52.29
N SER A 22 19.59 0.72 51.65
CA SER A 22 18.71 0.34 50.52
C SER A 22 17.23 0.24 50.94
N THR A 23 16.94 -0.34 52.10
CA THR A 23 15.58 -0.41 52.66
C THR A 23 15.02 0.97 53.04
N THR A 24 15.89 1.88 53.51
CA THR A 24 15.50 3.28 53.79
C THR A 24 15.21 4.04 52.51
N VAL A 25 16.07 3.93 51.48
CA VAL A 25 15.85 4.51 50.14
C VAL A 25 14.54 4.01 49.53
N GLY A 26 14.26 2.70 49.61
CA GLY A 26 13.02 2.12 49.10
C GLY A 26 11.75 2.69 49.75
N ARG A 27 11.74 2.88 51.09
CA ARG A 27 10.61 3.50 51.80
C ARG A 27 10.42 4.96 51.42
N VAL A 28 11.52 5.71 51.28
CA VAL A 28 11.51 7.10 50.83
C VAL A 28 10.94 7.21 49.41
N MET A 29 11.44 6.42 48.46
CA MET A 29 10.95 6.43 47.07
C MET A 29 9.48 6.04 46.97
N SER A 30 9.04 5.04 47.75
CA SER A 30 7.62 4.67 47.81
C SER A 30 6.75 5.82 48.33
N THR A 31 7.24 6.58 49.33
CA THR A 31 6.50 7.69 49.94
C THR A 31 6.39 8.88 48.98
N ILE A 32 7.46 9.20 48.25
CA ILE A 32 7.51 10.29 47.28
C ILE A 32 6.64 9.96 46.05
N LEU A 33 6.83 8.77 45.47
CA LEU A 33 6.17 8.41 44.20
C LEU A 33 4.66 8.15 44.38
N SER A 34 4.23 7.67 45.56
CA SER A 34 2.81 7.50 45.88
C SER A 34 2.10 8.80 46.30
N ALA A 35 2.83 9.90 46.47
CA ALA A 35 2.23 11.19 46.83
C ALA A 35 1.38 11.76 45.68
N ARG A 36 0.33 12.52 46.03
CA ARG A 36 -0.46 13.24 45.02
C ARG A 36 0.39 14.36 44.40
N PRO A 37 0.36 14.57 43.06
CA PRO A 37 1.14 15.60 42.36
C PRO A 37 1.17 16.97 43.06
N LYS A 38 -0.01 17.53 43.35
CA LYS A 38 -0.12 18.84 44.04
C LYS A 38 0.51 18.87 45.44
N LYS A 39 0.40 17.76 46.20
CA LYS A 39 1.02 17.67 47.54
C LYS A 39 2.53 17.59 47.45
N LEU A 40 3.05 16.94 46.41
CA LEU A 40 4.48 16.84 46.13
C LEU A 40 5.04 18.21 45.74
N GLU A 41 4.35 18.94 44.85
CA GLU A 41 4.69 20.31 44.48
C GLU A 41 4.65 21.27 45.68
N ASP A 42 3.61 21.20 46.50
CA ASP A 42 3.50 22.00 47.72
C ASP A 42 4.66 21.71 48.70
N ALA A 43 5.04 20.43 48.85
CA ALA A 43 6.15 20.04 49.71
C ALA A 43 7.51 20.51 49.17
N ILE A 44 7.71 20.43 47.84
CA ILE A 44 8.90 20.96 47.16
C ILE A 44 8.99 22.48 47.34
N SER A 45 7.88 23.21 47.20
CA SER A 45 7.86 24.67 47.37
C SER A 45 8.21 25.13 48.79
N ARG A 46 8.07 24.24 49.79
CA ARG A 46 8.38 24.50 51.21
C ARG A 46 9.75 23.99 51.63
N PHE A 47 10.52 23.42 50.71
CA PHE A 47 11.79 22.76 50.99
C PHE A 47 12.83 23.69 51.66
N ASP A 48 12.80 24.99 51.37
CA ASP A 48 13.68 25.99 51.98
C ASP A 48 13.41 26.24 53.47
N SER A 49 12.29 25.73 54.01
CA SER A 49 12.00 25.78 55.44
C SER A 49 12.51 24.51 56.15
N ALA A 50 13.47 24.67 57.06
CA ALA A 50 14.05 23.56 57.82
C ALA A 50 12.95 22.71 58.50
N PRO A 51 13.02 21.37 58.44
CA PRO A 51 11.97 20.51 58.96
C PRO A 51 11.82 20.71 60.47
N LYS A 52 10.61 21.03 60.93
CA LYS A 52 10.28 21.03 62.35
C LYS A 52 10.45 19.61 62.88
N ARG A 53 11.40 19.39 63.78
CA ARG A 53 11.60 18.10 64.47
C ARG A 53 10.32 17.73 65.23
N GLY A 54 9.55 16.79 64.69
CA GLY A 54 8.39 16.22 65.38
C GLY A 54 7.74 15.07 64.62
N SER A 55 7.64 13.92 65.28
CA SER A 55 6.97 12.65 64.92
C SER A 55 7.78 11.60 64.14
N LEU A 56 7.70 10.35 64.63
CA LEU A 56 8.38 9.12 64.17
C LEU A 56 7.87 8.56 62.82
N GLY A 57 7.09 9.33 62.05
CA GLY A 57 6.65 8.96 60.71
C GLY A 57 7.51 9.65 59.65
N VAL A 58 7.94 8.91 58.63
CA VAL A 58 8.66 9.47 57.46
C VAL A 58 7.71 10.45 56.75
N SER A 59 7.85 11.74 57.02
CA SER A 59 7.04 12.77 56.34
C SER A 59 7.50 12.94 54.89
N LEU A 60 6.64 13.50 54.03
CA LEU A 60 6.99 13.76 52.63
C LEU A 60 8.18 14.74 52.53
N GLU A 61 8.24 15.74 53.39
CA GLU A 61 9.32 16.72 53.48
C GLU A 61 10.64 16.08 53.95
N GLN A 62 10.59 15.19 54.95
CA GLN A 62 11.76 14.43 55.39
C GLN A 62 12.27 13.49 54.29
N SER A 63 11.34 12.89 53.52
CA SER A 63 11.66 12.03 52.38
C SER A 63 12.38 12.81 51.27
N LEU A 64 11.89 14.00 50.93
CA LEU A 64 12.52 14.88 49.93
C LEU A 64 13.91 15.33 50.40
N TRP A 65 14.08 15.67 51.68
CA TRP A 65 15.38 16.07 52.23
C TRP A 65 16.39 14.93 52.21
N PHE A 66 15.96 13.72 52.61
CA PHE A 66 16.78 12.52 52.51
C PHE A 66 17.20 12.24 51.06
N LEU A 67 16.25 12.31 50.12
CA LEU A 67 16.52 12.07 48.71
C LEU A 67 17.53 13.08 48.15
N HIS A 68 17.33 14.38 48.36
CA HIS A 68 18.24 15.41 47.86
C HIS A 68 19.65 15.24 48.44
N LYS A 69 19.76 14.95 49.75
CA LYS A 69 21.07 14.68 50.39
C LYS A 69 21.73 13.43 49.82
N TYR A 70 20.98 12.33 49.66
CA TYR A 70 21.50 11.08 49.12
C TYR A 70 22.00 11.25 47.68
N VAL A 71 21.21 11.90 46.81
CA VAL A 71 21.62 12.15 45.40
C VAL A 71 22.86 13.03 45.35
N ARG A 72 22.95 14.06 46.22
CA ARG A 72 24.13 14.93 46.29
C ARG A 72 25.38 14.16 46.71
N GLU A 73 25.31 13.38 47.78
CA GLU A 73 26.44 12.56 48.24
C GLU A 73 26.86 11.51 47.21
N ALA A 74 25.89 10.93 46.49
CA ALA A 74 26.17 10.00 45.42
C ALA A 74 26.80 10.68 44.18
N ALA A 75 26.35 11.88 43.83
CA ALA A 75 26.91 12.68 42.75
C ALA A 75 28.36 13.12 43.04
N GLU A 76 28.64 13.58 44.26
CA GLU A 76 30.00 13.94 44.70
C GLU A 76 30.98 12.75 44.72
N LYS A 77 30.45 11.53 44.89
CA LYS A 77 31.23 10.29 44.95
C LYS A 77 31.16 9.47 43.65
N GLU A 78 30.52 10.00 42.60
CA GLU A 78 30.30 9.32 41.31
C GLU A 78 29.67 7.92 41.44
N LEU A 79 28.79 7.74 42.42
CA LEU A 79 28.10 6.46 42.67
C LEU A 79 26.91 6.28 41.72
N LEU A 80 26.60 5.02 41.42
CA LEU A 80 25.43 4.67 40.60
C LEU A 80 24.12 5.01 41.31
N LEU A 81 23.22 5.69 40.60
CA LEU A 81 21.92 6.14 41.12
C LEU A 81 20.77 5.17 40.81
N ASP A 82 21.08 3.93 40.45
CA ASP A 82 20.12 2.88 40.10
C ASP A 82 19.04 2.65 41.18
N GLN A 83 19.39 2.77 42.47
CA GLN A 83 18.45 2.59 43.59
C GLN A 83 17.34 3.64 43.64
N ILE A 84 17.51 4.78 42.94
CA ILE A 84 16.52 5.86 42.85
C ILE A 84 15.88 5.85 41.47
N LEU A 85 16.68 5.78 40.41
CA LEU A 85 16.20 5.90 39.04
C LEU A 85 15.35 4.72 38.59
N VAL A 86 15.67 3.48 39.01
CA VAL A 86 14.87 2.30 38.65
C VAL A 86 13.45 2.37 39.22
N PRO A 87 13.23 2.69 40.52
CA PRO A 87 11.88 2.95 41.03
C PRO A 87 11.12 4.07 40.29
N ILE A 88 11.80 5.14 39.87
CA ILE A 88 11.20 6.23 39.09
C ILE A 88 10.76 5.73 37.70
N ILE A 89 11.61 4.94 37.04
CA ILE A 89 11.35 4.30 35.75
C ILE A 89 10.13 3.38 35.84
N GLU A 90 10.12 2.46 36.82
CA GLU A 90 9.01 1.52 37.01
C GLU A 90 7.69 2.24 37.34
N HIS A 91 7.76 3.28 38.17
CA HIS A 91 6.58 4.06 38.54
C HIS A 91 5.97 4.75 37.32
N SER A 92 6.81 5.35 36.47
CA SER A 92 6.36 6.00 35.22
C SER A 92 5.64 5.02 34.29
N LEU A 93 6.14 3.78 34.20
CA LEU A 93 5.48 2.74 33.40
C LEU A 93 4.14 2.29 34.01
N LYS A 94 4.11 2.03 35.33
CA LYS A 94 2.91 1.56 36.05
C LYS A 94 1.78 2.60 36.02
N ASN A 95 2.12 3.89 35.97
CA ASN A 95 1.17 5.00 36.08
C ASN A 95 1.02 5.84 34.80
N LYS A 96 1.45 5.35 33.63
CA LYS A 96 1.40 6.06 32.33
C LYS A 96 0.03 6.70 32.01
N GLU A 97 -1.07 6.08 32.44
CA GLU A 97 -2.46 6.52 32.14
C GLU A 97 -3.22 7.06 33.37
N SER A 98 -2.58 7.17 34.54
CA SER A 98 -3.25 7.55 35.77
C SER A 98 -3.15 9.05 36.07
N LYS A 99 -4.12 9.60 36.82
CA LYS A 99 -4.07 10.98 37.36
C LYS A 99 -2.88 11.21 38.33
N HIS A 100 -2.10 10.16 38.60
CA HIS A 100 -0.93 10.09 39.46
C HIS A 100 0.32 9.65 38.66
N GLY A 101 0.40 9.98 37.36
CA GLY A 101 1.54 9.65 36.50
C GLY A 101 2.69 10.67 36.53
N ASN A 102 2.45 11.91 36.98
CA ASN A 102 3.40 13.02 36.80
C ASN A 102 4.47 13.14 37.90
N GLN A 103 4.42 12.32 38.96
CA GLN A 103 5.34 12.45 40.12
C GLN A 103 6.81 12.30 39.72
N ALA A 104 7.10 11.39 38.78
CA ALA A 104 8.45 11.20 38.27
C ALA A 104 8.98 12.46 37.57
N LEU A 105 8.15 13.10 36.74
CA LEU A 105 8.49 14.34 36.04
C LEU A 105 8.64 15.51 37.00
N ILE A 106 7.73 15.67 37.97
CA ILE A 106 7.81 16.70 39.03
C ILE A 106 9.13 16.58 39.79
N LEU A 107 9.48 15.35 40.19
CA LEU A 107 10.67 15.07 40.98
C LEU A 107 11.95 15.39 40.22
N LEU A 108 12.07 14.94 38.97
CA LEU A 108 13.22 15.22 38.13
C LEU A 108 13.32 16.71 37.79
N ASN A 109 12.19 17.38 37.54
CA ASN A 109 12.16 18.82 37.28
C ASN A 109 12.64 19.66 38.46
N TRP A 110 12.41 19.20 39.69
CA TRP A 110 12.99 19.81 40.88
C TRP A 110 14.48 19.49 41.04
N LEU A 111 14.88 18.22 40.92
CA LEU A 111 16.28 17.82 41.09
C LEU A 111 17.21 18.45 40.04
N PHE A 112 16.71 18.70 38.82
CA PHE A 112 17.49 19.31 37.74
C PHE A 112 17.76 20.81 37.93
N GLN A 113 17.21 21.45 38.97
CA GLN A 113 17.54 22.83 39.31
C GLN A 113 18.99 22.98 39.82
N ASP A 114 19.57 21.92 40.39
CA ASP A 114 20.97 21.88 40.78
C ASP A 114 21.80 21.23 39.66
N GLU A 115 22.82 21.95 39.16
CA GLU A 115 23.67 21.50 38.04
C GLU A 115 24.39 20.17 38.34
N LEU A 116 24.89 20.00 39.57
CA LEU A 116 25.64 18.80 39.94
C LEU A 116 24.71 17.59 40.01
N LEU A 117 23.49 17.76 40.54
CA LEU A 117 22.48 16.71 40.56
C LEU A 117 21.97 16.39 39.15
N PHE A 118 21.76 17.41 38.31
CA PHE A 118 21.37 17.24 36.91
C PHE A 118 22.35 16.36 36.15
N GLN A 119 23.64 16.72 36.14
CA GLN A 119 24.67 15.97 35.40
C GLN A 119 24.72 14.52 35.87
N ALA A 120 24.74 14.29 37.19
CA ALA A 120 24.80 12.95 37.76
C ALA A 120 23.55 12.12 37.41
N LEU A 121 22.34 12.69 37.55
CA LEU A 121 21.09 11.99 37.27
C LEU A 121 20.90 11.72 35.78
N ALA A 122 21.18 12.69 34.90
CA ALA A 122 21.02 12.55 33.45
C ALA A 122 22.00 11.50 32.89
N ALA A 123 23.28 11.55 33.28
CA ALA A 123 24.27 10.56 32.87
C ALA A 123 23.96 9.15 33.41
N ASN A 124 23.53 9.04 34.68
CA ASN A 124 23.11 7.74 35.22
C ASN A 124 21.85 7.21 34.53
N LEU A 125 20.88 8.08 34.22
CA LEU A 125 19.67 7.70 33.51
C LEU A 125 19.99 7.19 32.10
N ALA A 126 20.83 7.89 31.33
CA ALA A 126 21.33 7.40 30.05
C ALA A 126 22.12 6.09 30.19
N GLY A 127 22.89 5.94 31.27
CA GLY A 127 23.64 4.72 31.54
C GLY A 127 22.79 3.50 31.91
N ILE A 128 21.56 3.68 32.42
CA ILE A 128 20.69 2.56 32.79
C ILE A 128 20.31 1.73 31.57
N ILE A 129 19.92 2.38 30.47
CA ILE A 129 19.50 1.65 29.26
C ILE A 129 20.68 0.87 28.64
N LEU A 130 21.91 1.37 28.79
CA LEU A 130 23.12 0.72 28.29
C LEU A 130 23.60 -0.46 29.14
N ARG A 131 23.34 -0.45 30.45
CA ARG A 131 23.89 -1.44 31.41
C ARG A 131 22.91 -2.54 31.82
N LYS A 132 21.59 -2.32 31.69
CA LYS A 132 20.56 -3.25 32.19
C LYS A 132 19.81 -3.94 31.05
N ASP A 133 19.93 -5.26 30.98
CA ASP A 133 19.23 -6.11 29.99
C ASP A 133 17.78 -6.49 30.39
N ASP A 134 17.13 -5.69 31.24
CA ASP A 134 15.75 -5.94 31.68
C ASP A 134 14.76 -5.22 30.75
N HIS A 135 13.94 -5.99 30.03
CA HIS A 135 12.97 -5.49 29.08
C HIS A 135 11.87 -4.60 29.72
N TYR A 136 11.51 -4.86 30.97
CA TYR A 136 10.53 -4.06 31.71
C TYR A 136 11.12 -2.70 32.11
N ILE A 137 12.37 -2.70 32.59
CA ILE A 137 13.10 -1.46 32.90
C ILE A 137 13.32 -0.65 31.62
N ALA A 138 13.74 -1.29 30.52
CA ALA A 138 13.93 -0.62 29.23
C ALA A 138 12.63 0.02 28.71
N LEU A 139 11.49 -0.68 28.83
CA LEU A 139 10.19 -0.14 28.44
C LEU A 139 9.79 1.07 29.29
N GLY A 140 10.01 0.99 30.61
CA GLY A 140 9.76 2.11 31.51
C GLY A 140 10.70 3.30 31.25
N TRP A 141 11.95 3.01 30.91
CA TRP A 141 12.94 4.03 30.56
C TRP A 141 12.47 4.80 29.33
N CYS A 142 12.06 4.10 28.27
CA CYS A 142 11.49 4.73 27.07
C CYS A 142 10.28 5.60 27.42
N THR A 143 9.39 5.12 28.29
CA THR A 143 8.20 5.87 28.72
C THR A 143 8.57 7.16 29.46
N LEU A 144 9.49 7.09 30.43
CA LEU A 144 9.93 8.24 31.23
C LEU A 144 10.67 9.26 30.37
N VAL A 145 11.65 8.80 29.59
CA VAL A 145 12.54 9.68 28.83
C VAL A 145 11.80 10.38 27.70
N ARG A 146 10.87 9.70 27.02
CA ARG A 146 9.96 10.36 26.09
C ARG A 146 9.15 11.46 26.78
N GLY A 147 8.66 11.21 27.99
CA GLY A 147 7.97 12.21 28.81
C GLY A 147 8.83 13.42 29.19
N LEU A 148 10.14 13.24 29.38
CA LEU A 148 11.10 14.33 29.65
C LEU A 148 11.37 15.17 28.40
N VAL A 149 11.49 14.53 27.22
CA VAL A 149 11.76 15.23 25.96
C VAL A 149 10.52 15.95 25.43
N GLU A 150 9.33 15.35 25.61
CA GLU A 150 8.04 15.95 25.23
C GLU A 150 7.43 16.84 26.33
N TYR A 151 8.17 17.10 27.41
CA TYR A 151 7.73 17.83 28.60
C TYR A 151 7.16 19.22 28.29
N GLU A 152 7.70 19.89 27.26
CA GLU A 152 7.30 21.22 26.80
C GLU A 152 5.81 21.35 26.47
N ILE A 153 5.18 20.28 26.02
CA ILE A 153 3.76 20.30 25.63
C ILE A 153 2.84 20.31 26.87
N ASN A 154 3.36 20.01 28.07
CA ASN A 154 2.65 19.99 29.35
C ASN A 154 2.95 21.21 30.25
N MET A 155 3.64 22.24 29.72
CA MET A 155 4.30 23.33 30.46
C MET A 155 3.43 24.14 31.42
N ASN A 156 2.10 24.15 31.25
CA ASN A 156 1.22 24.97 32.10
C ASN A 156 0.91 24.35 33.48
N GLN A 157 1.56 23.25 33.88
CA GLN A 157 1.19 22.49 35.07
C GLN A 157 2.20 22.51 36.22
N PHE A 158 3.45 22.94 36.03
CA PHE A 158 4.52 22.75 37.02
C PHE A 158 5.18 24.06 37.47
N ILE A 159 5.53 24.13 38.77
CA ILE A 159 6.06 25.33 39.44
C ILE A 159 7.56 25.56 39.13
N THR A 160 8.33 24.49 38.92
CA THR A 160 9.78 24.53 38.71
C THR A 160 10.14 24.45 37.21
N ASN A 161 11.34 24.91 36.84
CA ASN A 161 11.77 25.03 35.44
C ASN A 161 13.06 24.25 35.12
N GLY A 162 13.50 23.33 35.98
CA GLY A 162 14.78 22.63 35.84
C GLY A 162 14.93 21.86 34.53
N ILE A 163 13.89 21.14 34.07
CA ILE A 163 13.92 20.45 32.76
C ILE A 163 14.06 21.46 31.62
N ARG A 164 13.38 22.61 31.69
CA ARG A 164 13.42 23.63 30.63
C ARG A 164 14.82 24.24 30.50
N GLU A 165 15.42 24.61 31.63
CA GLU A 165 16.76 25.22 31.67
C GLU A 165 17.86 24.25 31.21
N LYS A 166 17.66 22.94 31.40
CA LYS A 166 18.62 21.89 31.05
C LYS A 166 18.23 21.09 29.80
N TYR A 167 17.21 21.53 29.06
CA TYR A 167 16.62 20.75 27.98
C TYR A 167 17.63 20.35 26.90
N ILE A 168 18.43 21.31 26.44
CA ILE A 168 19.46 21.09 25.41
C ILE A 168 20.48 20.04 25.88
N ALA A 169 21.05 20.23 27.08
CA ALA A 169 22.03 19.30 27.64
C ALA A 169 21.43 17.90 27.87
N LEU A 170 20.19 17.84 28.34
CA LEU A 170 19.47 16.58 28.53
C LEU A 170 19.25 15.84 27.21
N LEU A 171 18.86 16.58 26.16
CA LEU A 171 18.66 16.03 24.82
C LEU A 171 19.95 15.49 24.23
N MET A 172 21.07 16.22 24.35
CA MET A 172 22.40 15.76 23.90
C MET A 172 22.79 14.45 24.59
N ILE A 173 22.58 14.35 25.91
CA ILE A 173 22.86 13.13 26.68
C ILE A 173 22.00 11.96 26.17
N PHE A 174 20.71 12.16 25.93
CA PHE A 174 19.84 11.08 25.45
C PHE A 174 20.10 10.68 23.99
N CYS A 175 20.57 11.59 23.14
CA CYS A 175 20.96 11.24 21.77
C CYS A 175 22.11 10.22 21.73
N SER A 176 23.01 10.23 22.73
CA SER A 176 24.05 9.20 22.87
C SER A 176 23.50 7.77 23.03
N CYS A 177 22.22 7.62 23.41
CA CYS A 177 21.57 6.31 23.54
C CYS A 177 20.95 5.80 22.23
N ILE A 178 20.89 6.59 21.15
CA ILE A 178 20.16 6.25 19.92
C ILE A 178 20.63 4.92 19.33
N THR A 179 21.93 4.69 19.20
CA THR A 179 22.47 3.45 18.62
C THR A 179 22.06 2.21 19.43
N HIS A 180 22.00 2.32 20.76
CA HIS A 180 21.55 1.22 21.61
C HIS A 180 20.03 0.99 21.48
N LEU A 181 19.22 2.06 21.48
CA LEU A 181 17.78 1.97 21.23
C LEU A 181 17.49 1.35 19.85
N LEU A 182 18.32 1.67 18.85
CA LEU A 182 18.20 1.08 17.52
C LEU A 182 18.50 -0.42 17.52
N SER A 183 19.46 -0.88 18.34
CA SER A 183 19.69 -2.31 18.55
C SER A 183 18.46 -3.00 19.16
N ILE A 184 17.77 -2.36 20.10
CA ILE A 184 16.52 -2.88 20.67
C ILE A 184 15.44 -2.96 19.57
N VAL A 185 15.30 -1.91 18.76
CA VAL A 185 14.37 -1.86 17.60
C VAL A 185 14.63 -3.00 16.63
N CYS A 186 15.90 -3.23 16.25
CA CYS A 186 16.28 -4.25 15.28
C CYS A 186 16.08 -5.69 15.78
N ASN A 187 16.20 -5.90 17.11
CA ASN A 187 16.11 -7.23 17.71
C ASN A 187 14.69 -7.59 18.17
N GLY A 188 13.84 -6.60 18.48
CA GLY A 188 12.52 -6.86 19.05
C GLY A 188 11.38 -6.89 18.02
N SER A 189 11.51 -7.71 16.98
CA SER A 189 10.44 -8.03 16.04
C SER A 189 10.26 -9.53 15.85
N THR A 190 9.08 -9.96 15.42
CA THR A 190 8.73 -11.37 15.18
C THR A 190 8.06 -11.53 13.81
N LEU A 191 8.33 -12.62 13.10
CA LEU A 191 7.72 -12.92 11.81
C LEU A 191 6.40 -13.68 12.01
N GLN A 192 5.28 -13.09 11.59
CA GLN A 192 3.97 -13.72 11.63
C GLN A 192 3.29 -13.67 10.25
N GLY A 193 3.17 -14.84 9.62
CA GLY A 193 2.54 -14.98 8.30
C GLY A 193 3.29 -14.25 7.18
N GLY A 194 4.63 -14.24 7.24
CA GLY A 194 5.48 -13.55 6.27
C GLY A 194 5.70 -12.05 6.53
N PHE A 195 5.05 -11.48 7.56
CA PHE A 195 5.19 -10.07 7.93
C PHE A 195 5.94 -9.89 9.26
N GLU A 196 6.79 -8.88 9.33
CA GLU A 196 7.52 -8.51 10.54
C GLU A 196 6.64 -7.64 11.45
N LEU A 197 6.46 -8.06 12.71
CA LEU A 197 5.66 -7.34 13.71
C LEU A 197 6.53 -6.95 14.91
N PRO A 198 6.48 -5.69 15.38
CA PRO A 198 7.30 -5.23 16.49
C PRO A 198 6.76 -5.69 17.85
N THR A 199 7.65 -5.82 18.82
CA THR A 199 7.31 -5.91 20.23
C THR A 199 6.97 -4.53 20.80
N ARG A 200 6.25 -4.49 21.94
CA ARG A 200 5.95 -3.22 22.64
C ARG A 200 7.20 -2.42 23.00
N LEU A 201 8.27 -3.10 23.39
CA LEU A 201 9.55 -2.45 23.70
C LEU A 201 10.16 -1.81 22.46
N SER A 202 10.18 -2.49 21.32
CA SER A 202 10.71 -1.92 20.07
C SER A 202 9.90 -0.74 19.56
N VAL A 203 8.57 -0.78 19.72
CA VAL A 203 7.71 0.38 19.43
C VAL A 203 8.09 1.57 20.32
N ALA A 204 8.22 1.36 21.63
CA ALA A 204 8.59 2.41 22.57
C ALA A 204 10.01 2.97 22.32
N ALA A 205 10.97 2.10 21.96
CA ALA A 205 12.33 2.49 21.61
C ALA A 205 12.38 3.30 20.30
N ALA A 206 11.66 2.87 19.26
CA ALA A 206 11.53 3.60 18.01
C ALA A 206 10.94 4.99 18.23
N ASP A 207 9.85 5.08 19.00
CA ASP A 207 9.21 6.36 19.34
C ASP A 207 10.13 7.27 20.17
N CYS A 208 11.03 6.72 21.01
CA CYS A 208 12.05 7.52 21.71
C CYS A 208 13.07 8.12 20.74
N ILE A 209 13.56 7.33 19.78
CA ILE A 209 14.50 7.83 18.75
C ILE A 209 13.81 8.95 17.95
N LEU A 210 12.54 8.77 17.57
CA LEU A 210 11.76 9.81 16.91
C LEU A 210 11.61 11.06 17.80
N ALA A 211 11.34 10.89 19.09
CA ALA A 211 11.26 12.01 20.03
C ALA A 211 12.56 12.81 20.13
N PHE A 212 13.70 12.13 20.21
CA PHE A 212 15.00 12.81 20.29
C PHE A 212 15.28 13.57 18.99
N THR A 213 15.13 12.89 17.87
CA THR A 213 15.50 13.44 16.56
C THR A 213 14.54 14.53 16.08
N VAL A 214 13.25 14.46 16.43
CA VAL A 214 12.30 15.57 16.20
C VAL A 214 12.63 16.75 17.12
N ALA A 215 12.98 16.51 18.38
CA ALA A 215 13.35 17.60 19.30
C ALA A 215 14.58 18.38 18.80
N LEU A 216 15.55 17.72 18.15
CA LEU A 216 16.71 18.39 17.52
C LEU A 216 16.35 19.33 16.36
N THR A 217 15.11 19.27 15.85
CA THR A 217 14.63 20.16 14.77
C THR A 217 13.92 21.42 15.27
N LYS A 218 13.59 21.48 16.57
CA LYS A 218 12.94 22.64 17.17
C LYS A 218 13.93 23.79 17.32
N LYS A 219 13.47 25.01 17.06
CA LYS A 219 14.24 26.23 17.31
C LYS A 219 14.00 26.67 18.77
N ASP A 220 15.04 27.10 19.47
CA ASP A 220 14.94 27.53 20.88
C ASP A 220 13.85 28.61 21.08
N LEU A 221 12.86 28.30 21.91
CA LEU A 221 11.73 29.15 22.31
C LEU A 221 12.07 30.18 23.39
N ALA A 222 13.35 30.43 23.67
CA ALA A 222 13.77 31.37 24.71
C ALA A 222 13.41 32.84 24.39
N SER A 223 13.10 33.20 23.14
CA SER A 223 12.77 34.58 22.75
C SER A 223 11.28 34.93 22.70
N ASP A 224 10.37 33.98 22.47
CA ASP A 224 9.03 34.32 21.98
C ASP A 224 8.00 34.62 23.08
N HIS A 225 8.34 34.42 24.34
CA HIS A 225 7.45 34.68 25.48
C HIS A 225 7.83 35.87 26.36
N LEU A 226 8.93 36.59 26.06
CA LEU A 226 9.32 37.79 26.82
C LEU A 226 8.59 39.08 26.39
N ASP A 227 7.94 39.12 25.21
CA ASP A 227 7.30 40.34 24.70
C ASP A 227 5.77 40.42 24.88
N ASN A 228 5.11 39.38 25.42
CA ASN A 228 3.68 39.44 25.70
C ASN A 228 3.37 40.04 27.08
N ARG A 229 3.81 41.29 27.29
CA ARG A 229 3.24 42.14 28.35
C ARG A 229 3.25 43.62 28.03
N SER A 230 2.65 44.02 26.90
CA SER A 230 1.76 45.19 26.83
C SER A 230 1.34 45.47 25.39
N LYS A 231 0.04 45.34 25.11
CA LYS A 231 -0.82 46.45 24.65
C LYS A 231 -2.19 45.92 24.23
N SER A 232 -3.18 46.33 25.02
CA SER A 232 -4.57 46.42 24.62
C SER A 232 -4.79 47.49 23.54
N SER A 233 -5.96 47.39 22.91
CA SER A 233 -6.73 48.38 22.14
C SER A 233 -6.46 48.55 20.64
N ASP A 234 -7.44 48.00 19.91
CA ASP A 234 -8.25 48.63 18.88
C ASP A 234 -7.90 48.53 17.39
N SER A 235 -9.01 48.43 16.67
CA SER A 235 -9.29 47.84 15.36
C SER A 235 -9.30 48.84 14.19
N ASN A 236 -9.27 48.27 12.98
CA ASN A 236 -9.58 48.83 11.65
C ASN A 236 -8.43 49.64 11.01
N THR A 237 -8.03 49.45 9.74
CA THR A 237 -8.84 49.49 8.53
C THR A 237 -8.06 48.93 7.31
N SER A 238 -8.81 48.69 6.24
CA SER A 238 -8.61 47.99 4.96
C SER A 238 -7.58 48.47 3.91
N ASN A 239 -7.12 47.50 3.09
CA ASN A 239 -6.98 47.45 1.61
C ASN A 239 -5.94 48.26 0.79
N LEU A 240 -5.11 47.49 0.05
CA LEU A 240 -4.62 47.63 -1.36
C LEU A 240 -3.30 48.43 -1.67
N PRO A 241 -2.64 48.27 -2.85
CA PRO A 241 -1.50 47.36 -3.10
C PRO A 241 -0.29 47.99 -3.86
N ASN A 242 0.76 47.19 -4.09
CA ASN A 242 1.82 47.21 -5.13
C ASN A 242 2.56 48.51 -5.52
N THR A 243 3.91 48.51 -5.40
CA THR A 243 4.83 48.84 -6.52
C THR A 243 6.27 48.33 -6.25
N MET A 244 6.91 47.78 -7.28
CA MET A 244 8.34 47.40 -7.36
C MET A 244 9.27 48.59 -7.72
N GLU A 245 10.58 48.36 -7.48
CA GLU A 245 11.80 49.01 -8.01
C GLU A 245 12.49 50.12 -7.17
N PRO A 246 13.79 50.43 -7.38
CA PRO A 246 14.97 49.56 -7.28
C PRO A 246 16.12 50.22 -6.45
N ALA A 247 17.29 49.56 -6.44
CA ALA A 247 18.46 49.75 -5.58
C ALA A 247 19.05 51.16 -5.35
N ALA A 248 19.66 51.35 -4.16
CA ALA A 248 20.77 52.28 -3.95
C ALA A 248 21.80 51.70 -2.96
N PHE A 249 23.01 51.47 -3.49
CA PHE A 249 24.25 51.22 -2.73
C PHE A 249 24.56 52.42 -1.82
N SER A 250 24.91 52.17 -0.56
CA SER A 250 25.82 53.05 0.19
C SER A 250 26.68 52.26 1.17
N GLU A 251 27.98 52.52 1.10
CA GLU A 251 29.04 51.85 1.85
C GLU A 251 29.14 52.29 3.32
N LYS A 252 29.61 51.33 4.14
CA LYS A 252 30.44 51.47 5.35
C LYS A 252 29.80 52.03 6.63
N LYS A 253 29.56 51.10 7.57
CA LYS A 253 30.24 51.13 8.88
C LYS A 253 30.48 49.72 9.41
N VAL A 254 31.75 49.33 9.45
CA VAL A 254 32.24 48.10 10.11
C VAL A 254 31.85 48.16 11.58
N LYS A 255 30.93 47.28 12.00
CA LYS A 255 30.74 46.90 13.40
C LYS A 255 31.10 45.43 13.51
N THR A 256 32.12 45.19 14.31
CA THR A 256 32.65 43.90 14.75
C THR A 256 31.52 42.94 15.09
N THR A 257 31.46 41.82 14.37
CA THR A 257 30.52 40.72 14.61
C THR A 257 30.91 40.02 15.91
N CYS A 258 30.31 40.41 17.03
CA CYS A 258 30.11 39.49 18.14
C CYS A 258 29.09 38.45 17.65
N LYS A 259 29.55 37.23 17.37
CA LYS A 259 28.66 36.08 17.18
C LYS A 259 27.86 35.92 18.47
N SER A 260 26.54 36.01 18.40
CA SER A 260 25.67 35.68 19.53
C SER A 260 25.80 34.18 19.84
N PRO A 261 25.76 33.77 21.13
CA PRO A 261 25.75 32.35 21.52
C PRO A 261 24.56 31.58 20.91
N ASP A 262 23.44 32.26 20.69
CA ASP A 262 22.15 31.66 20.31
C ASP A 262 22.13 31.05 18.89
N VAL A 263 22.95 31.55 17.96
CA VAL A 263 23.05 31.00 16.60
C VAL A 263 23.97 29.77 16.53
N SER A 264 24.83 29.60 17.54
CA SER A 264 25.78 28.48 17.62
C SER A 264 25.07 27.18 18.00
N ASN A 265 24.16 27.25 18.97
CA ASN A 265 23.49 26.07 19.54
C ASN A 265 22.45 25.45 18.58
N ASP A 266 21.72 26.26 17.81
CA ASP A 266 20.72 25.77 16.84
C ASP A 266 21.38 24.96 15.69
N MET A 267 22.56 25.37 15.23
CA MET A 267 23.30 24.60 14.23
C MET A 267 23.95 23.34 14.81
N GLU A 268 24.36 23.37 16.09
CA GLU A 268 24.91 22.20 16.78
C GLU A 268 23.89 21.07 16.89
N MET A 269 22.64 21.36 17.26
CA MET A 269 21.56 20.36 17.30
C MET A 269 21.28 19.74 15.92
N LYS A 270 21.30 20.56 14.88
CA LYS A 270 21.06 20.10 13.50
C LYS A 270 22.22 19.24 12.99
N LEU A 271 23.45 19.57 13.38
CA LEU A 271 24.61 18.72 13.10
C LEU A 271 24.52 17.38 13.82
N LEU A 272 24.07 17.36 15.08
CA LEU A 272 23.85 16.11 15.80
C LEU A 272 22.79 15.22 15.11
N LEU A 273 21.71 15.84 14.60
CA LEU A 273 20.72 15.11 13.80
C LEU A 273 21.33 14.50 12.54
N TRP A 274 22.25 15.22 11.89
CA TRP A 274 22.98 14.75 10.72
C TRP A 274 23.91 13.59 11.04
N ASP A 275 24.58 13.61 12.20
CA ASP A 275 25.45 12.53 12.65
C ASP A 275 24.68 11.21 12.86
N HIS A 276 23.40 11.31 13.22
CA HIS A 276 22.49 10.16 13.36
C HIS A 276 21.74 9.79 12.06
N LEU A 277 22.09 10.35 10.90
CA LEU A 277 21.40 10.07 9.62
C LEU A 277 21.38 8.57 9.28
N ASP A 278 22.45 7.84 9.59
CA ASP A 278 22.52 6.40 9.36
C ASP A 278 21.61 5.60 10.29
N ASP A 279 21.52 6.01 11.56
CA ASP A 279 20.59 5.42 12.51
C ASP A 279 19.14 5.66 12.06
N LEU A 280 18.83 6.84 11.52
CA LEU A 280 17.51 7.16 10.96
C LEU A 280 17.16 6.30 9.75
N ILE A 281 18.10 6.06 8.84
CA ILE A 281 17.88 5.17 7.67
C ILE A 281 17.48 3.77 8.14
N VAL A 282 18.19 3.20 9.12
CA VAL A 282 17.89 1.88 9.67
C VAL A 282 16.54 1.88 10.41
N LEU A 283 16.24 2.94 11.16
CA LEU A 283 14.94 3.08 11.83
C LEU A 283 13.79 3.07 10.81
N VAL A 284 13.87 3.88 9.75
CA VAL A 284 12.82 3.97 8.73
C VAL A 284 12.66 2.65 7.98
N GLN A 285 13.74 1.91 7.72
CA GLN A 285 13.67 0.55 7.16
C GLN A 285 12.83 -0.38 8.04
N ARG A 286 13.04 -0.36 9.36
CA ARG A 286 12.27 -1.19 10.31
C ARG A 286 10.81 -0.76 10.38
N LEU A 287 10.54 0.55 10.46
CA LEU A 287 9.17 1.07 10.43
C LEU A 287 8.42 0.69 9.14
N THR A 288 9.14 0.67 8.02
CA THR A 288 8.58 0.28 6.71
C THR A 288 8.15 -1.19 6.76
N ALA A 289 9.03 -2.08 7.22
CA ALA A 289 8.74 -3.51 7.35
C ALA A 289 7.51 -3.77 8.23
N TRP A 290 7.40 -3.06 9.36
CA TRP A 290 6.27 -3.20 10.30
C TRP A 290 4.95 -2.67 9.74
N SER A 291 4.98 -1.69 8.83
CA SER A 291 3.78 -1.05 8.27
C SER A 291 3.15 -1.84 7.11
N ARG A 292 3.92 -2.71 6.44
CA ARG A 292 3.50 -3.41 5.20
C ARG A 292 2.21 -4.23 5.33
N LYS A 293 1.95 -4.81 6.50
CA LYS A 293 0.79 -5.69 6.70
C LYS A 293 -0.53 -4.94 6.83
N SER A 294 -0.53 -3.83 7.57
CA SER A 294 -1.77 -3.20 8.06
C SER A 294 -1.96 -1.75 7.64
N ARG A 295 -0.90 -1.07 7.17
CA ARG A 295 -0.92 0.35 6.81
C ARG A 295 -0.19 0.57 5.50
N TYR A 296 -0.81 0.17 4.39
CA TYR A 296 -0.20 0.24 3.05
C TYR A 296 0.28 1.66 2.71
N LEU A 297 -0.58 2.67 2.90
CA LEU A 297 -0.24 4.06 2.57
C LEU A 297 0.90 4.60 3.44
N HIS A 298 0.93 4.22 4.73
CA HIS A 298 2.04 4.57 5.62
C HIS A 298 3.35 3.91 5.17
N ALA A 299 3.32 2.63 4.81
CA ALA A 299 4.48 1.92 4.28
C ALA A 299 5.02 2.57 3.01
N LYS A 300 4.13 2.98 2.08
CA LYS A 300 4.52 3.72 0.87
C LYS A 300 5.17 5.06 1.18
N GLY A 301 4.61 5.81 2.14
CA GLY A 301 5.24 7.04 2.61
C GLY A 301 6.64 6.81 3.19
N LEU A 302 6.80 5.76 4.00
CA LEU A 302 8.09 5.39 4.59
C LEU A 302 9.12 4.96 3.53
N GLU A 303 8.72 4.22 2.49
CA GLU A 303 9.59 3.86 1.36
C GLU A 303 10.15 5.11 0.68
N ARG A 304 9.33 6.15 0.49
CA ARG A 304 9.76 7.42 -0.08
C ARG A 304 10.65 8.23 0.86
N VAL A 305 10.34 8.27 2.16
CA VAL A 305 11.24 8.88 3.15
C VAL A 305 12.59 8.19 3.16
N LEU A 306 12.61 6.85 3.10
CA LEU A 306 13.84 6.06 3.05
C LEU A 306 14.69 6.41 1.82
N ASN A 307 14.08 6.43 0.64
CA ASN A 307 14.76 6.82 -0.60
C ASN A 307 15.29 8.25 -0.51
N TRP A 308 14.51 9.18 0.06
CA TRP A 308 14.93 10.56 0.25
C TRP A 308 16.11 10.70 1.24
N LEU A 309 16.10 9.96 2.35
CA LEU A 309 17.23 9.95 3.31
C LEU A 309 18.50 9.39 2.66
N GLN A 310 18.39 8.28 1.93
CA GLN A 310 19.51 7.67 1.21
C GLN A 310 20.04 8.60 0.10
N GLY A 311 19.14 9.26 -0.64
CA GLY A 311 19.49 10.30 -1.61
C GLY A 311 20.21 11.47 -0.95
N THR A 312 19.68 11.99 0.16
CA THR A 312 20.29 13.10 0.92
C THR A 312 21.69 12.72 1.42
N LYS A 313 21.88 11.50 1.92
CA LYS A 313 23.20 10.97 2.30
C LYS A 313 24.15 10.93 1.10
N GLY A 314 23.70 10.41 -0.04
CA GLY A 314 24.54 10.29 -1.25
C GLY A 314 24.98 11.66 -1.80
N HIS A 315 24.07 12.64 -1.83
CA HIS A 315 24.34 13.96 -2.43
C HIS A 315 25.19 14.87 -1.53
N TYR A 316 25.03 14.79 -0.20
CA TYR A 316 25.65 15.74 0.73
C TYR A 316 26.65 15.08 1.71
N GLY A 317 26.66 13.76 1.84
CA GLY A 317 27.53 13.03 2.78
C GLY A 317 28.98 12.88 2.33
N CYS A 318 29.28 13.02 1.03
CA CYS A 318 30.63 12.83 0.48
C CYS A 318 31.65 13.93 0.88
N PHE A 319 31.18 15.03 1.48
CA PHE A 319 31.99 16.23 1.75
C PHE A 319 32.47 16.36 3.20
N GLN A 320 32.37 15.30 4.02
CA GLN A 320 32.79 15.33 5.44
C GLN A 320 34.28 15.69 5.65
N ASN A 321 35.14 15.50 4.64
CA ASN A 321 36.58 15.74 4.76
C ASN A 321 37.01 17.21 4.51
N GLU A 322 36.11 18.09 4.08
CA GLU A 322 36.40 19.51 3.87
C GLU A 322 35.62 20.36 4.88
N THR A 323 36.30 20.78 5.96
CA THR A 323 35.74 21.64 7.01
C THR A 323 34.97 22.83 6.44
N GLY A 324 33.66 22.85 6.66
CA GLY A 324 32.78 24.00 6.40
C GLY A 324 32.25 24.13 4.97
N SER A 325 32.13 23.04 4.21
CA SER A 325 31.55 23.13 2.87
C SER A 325 30.09 23.62 2.93
N PRO A 326 29.69 24.61 2.10
CA PRO A 326 28.33 25.12 2.05
C PRO A 326 27.30 24.04 1.71
N MET A 327 27.73 22.97 1.01
CA MET A 327 26.89 21.82 0.68
C MET A 327 26.47 21.01 1.90
N LEU A 328 27.38 20.72 2.84
CA LEU A 328 27.03 20.01 4.08
C LEU A 328 26.01 20.82 4.90
N LYS A 329 26.22 22.13 4.99
CA LYS A 329 25.30 23.04 5.70
C LYS A 329 23.90 23.02 5.07
N THR A 330 23.80 23.00 3.74
CA THR A 330 22.52 22.87 3.03
C THR A 330 21.85 21.53 3.34
N GLY A 331 22.58 20.42 3.28
CA GLY A 331 22.06 19.08 3.62
C GLY A 331 21.53 19.01 5.06
N VAL A 332 22.27 19.56 6.02
CA VAL A 332 21.88 19.63 7.45
C VAL A 332 20.58 20.42 7.64
N LEU A 333 20.47 21.59 6.99
CA LEU A 333 19.27 22.42 7.06
C LEU A 333 18.06 21.77 6.39
N LEU A 334 18.27 21.10 5.25
CA LEU A 334 17.24 20.35 4.53
C LEU A 334 16.74 19.18 5.38
N LEU A 335 17.65 18.38 5.94
CA LEU A 335 17.33 17.27 6.82
C LEU A 335 16.48 17.77 8.00
N SER A 336 16.95 18.78 8.72
CA SER A 336 16.22 19.36 9.85
C SER A 336 14.82 19.86 9.45
N SER A 337 14.71 20.56 8.32
CA SER A 337 13.45 21.16 7.86
C SER A 337 12.39 20.14 7.42
N CYS A 338 12.81 19.03 6.80
CA CYS A 338 11.91 17.96 6.40
C CYS A 338 11.63 17.00 7.57
N TRP A 339 12.65 16.67 8.37
CA TRP A 339 12.55 15.73 9.48
C TRP A 339 11.59 16.19 10.56
N LYS A 340 11.44 17.51 10.79
CA LYS A 340 10.44 18.04 11.73
C LYS A 340 9.01 17.58 11.40
N HIS A 341 8.72 17.33 10.12
CA HIS A 341 7.42 16.81 9.67
C HIS A 341 7.45 15.29 9.58
N TYR A 342 8.44 14.71 8.89
CA TYR A 342 8.53 13.25 8.75
C TYR A 342 8.61 12.54 10.11
N GLY A 343 9.54 12.94 10.98
CA GLY A 343 9.69 12.33 12.30
C GLY A 343 8.40 12.41 13.13
N MET A 344 7.65 13.52 13.05
CA MET A 344 6.35 13.66 13.71
C MET A 344 5.29 12.71 13.14
N LEU A 345 5.33 12.45 11.83
CA LEU A 345 4.40 11.53 11.17
C LEU A 345 4.83 10.06 11.28
N LEU A 346 6.01 9.78 11.80
CA LEU A 346 6.54 8.41 11.92
C LEU A 346 6.18 7.73 13.25
N TYR A 347 5.68 8.49 14.24
CA TYR A 347 5.31 7.95 15.55
C TYR A 347 4.27 6.83 15.46
N LEU A 348 4.50 5.76 16.20
CA LEU A 348 3.63 4.59 16.25
C LEU A 348 2.55 4.73 17.34
N GLU A 349 2.93 5.19 18.54
CA GLU A 349 2.01 5.52 19.62
C GLU A 349 2.01 7.04 19.86
N ASP A 350 0.95 7.74 19.43
CA ASP A 350 0.76 9.16 19.73
C ASP A 350 -0.70 9.45 20.10
N ASN A 351 -0.93 9.55 21.40
CA ASN A 351 -2.26 9.84 21.95
C ASN A 351 -2.74 11.28 21.67
N ARG A 352 -1.86 12.18 21.21
CA ARG A 352 -2.17 13.61 20.97
C ARG A 352 -2.33 13.95 19.50
N PHE A 353 -1.88 13.07 18.59
CA PHE A 353 -2.09 13.19 17.14
C PHE A 353 -3.55 13.49 16.77
N SER A 354 -4.50 13.02 17.57
CA SER A 354 -5.93 13.27 17.40
C SER A 354 -6.37 14.73 17.41
N GLN A 355 -5.59 15.64 17.99
CA GLN A 355 -6.02 17.01 18.25
C GLN A 355 -5.64 18.01 17.14
N HIS A 356 -4.61 17.72 16.34
CA HIS A 356 -4.01 18.71 15.41
C HIS A 356 -3.88 18.21 13.97
N TYR A 357 -4.46 17.05 13.63
CA TYR A 357 -4.30 16.48 12.28
C TYR A 357 -5.00 17.29 11.18
N GLY A 358 -6.08 18.03 11.51
CA GLY A 358 -6.79 18.89 10.56
C GLY A 358 -5.92 20.04 10.06
N GLU A 359 -5.23 20.72 10.98
CA GLU A 359 -4.30 21.80 10.64
C GLU A 359 -3.14 21.31 9.77
N LEU A 360 -2.59 20.12 10.07
CA LEU A 360 -1.54 19.51 9.25
C LEU A 360 -2.05 19.12 7.86
N LEU A 361 -3.28 18.59 7.78
CA LEU A 361 -3.91 18.23 6.52
C LEU A 361 -4.08 19.47 5.64
N ASP A 362 -4.65 20.54 6.19
CA ASP A 362 -4.86 21.82 5.48
C ASP A 362 -3.52 22.42 5.04
N GLN A 363 -2.49 22.36 5.88
CA GLN A 363 -1.15 22.84 5.56
C GLN A 363 -0.55 22.07 4.37
N PHE A 364 -0.65 20.73 4.37
CA PHE A 364 -0.08 19.91 3.30
C PHE A 364 -0.86 20.06 1.99
N LEU A 365 -2.19 20.13 2.04
CA LEU A 365 -3.03 20.37 0.85
C LEU A 365 -2.77 21.75 0.25
N SER A 366 -2.72 22.78 1.09
CA SER A 366 -2.39 24.15 0.66
C SER A 366 -0.98 24.23 0.07
N GLY A 367 -0.03 23.49 0.65
CA GLY A 367 1.33 23.38 0.13
C GLY A 367 1.36 22.78 -1.28
N ILE A 368 0.65 21.68 -1.52
CA ILE A 368 0.56 21.05 -2.85
C ILE A 368 -0.04 22.04 -3.87
N GLN A 369 -1.16 22.67 -3.53
CA GLN A 369 -1.84 23.64 -4.41
C GLN A 369 -0.92 24.83 -4.75
N PHE A 370 -0.30 25.44 -3.74
CA PHE A 370 0.55 26.62 -3.92
C PHE A 370 1.73 26.36 -4.88
N TYR A 371 2.42 25.23 -4.72
CA TYR A 371 3.56 24.90 -5.59
C TYR A 371 3.13 24.37 -6.96
N ALA A 372 1.91 23.84 -7.09
CA ALA A 372 1.34 23.44 -8.38
C ALA A 372 0.91 24.65 -9.23
N ASP A 373 0.29 25.67 -8.64
CA ASP A 373 -0.21 26.85 -9.36
C ASP A 373 0.95 27.73 -9.88
N ASN A 374 2.00 27.91 -9.06
CA ASN A 374 3.21 28.64 -9.44
C ASN A 374 4.02 27.94 -10.56
N TYR A 375 3.69 26.70 -10.90
CA TYR A 375 4.32 25.97 -12.00
C TYR A 375 3.80 26.40 -13.39
N THR A 376 2.64 27.06 -13.43
CA THR A 376 2.00 27.52 -14.67
C THR A 376 2.49 28.89 -15.14
N GLU A 377 3.18 29.66 -14.29
CA GLU A 377 3.74 30.97 -14.63
C GLU A 377 5.21 30.87 -15.09
N GLU A 378 5.54 31.56 -16.19
CA GLU A 378 6.80 31.51 -16.95
C GLU A 378 8.04 32.09 -16.22
N HIS A 379 8.45 31.52 -15.09
CA HIS A 379 9.74 31.83 -14.47
C HIS A 379 10.68 30.61 -14.46
N THR A 380 11.64 30.65 -15.38
CA THR A 380 12.45 29.53 -15.87
C THR A 380 13.63 29.12 -15.00
N GLU A 381 13.87 29.74 -13.84
CA GLU A 381 15.11 29.49 -13.06
C GLU A 381 14.96 28.56 -11.85
N ASN A 382 13.74 28.07 -11.50
CA ASN A 382 13.57 27.28 -10.27
C ASN A 382 12.56 26.11 -10.34
N LYS A 383 12.33 25.55 -11.54
CA LYS A 383 11.31 24.52 -11.80
C LYS A 383 11.49 23.24 -10.95
N ASP A 384 12.71 22.73 -10.81
CA ASP A 384 12.98 21.50 -10.04
C ASP A 384 12.69 21.65 -8.54
N SER A 385 12.81 22.86 -7.98
CA SER A 385 12.55 23.09 -6.54
C SER A 385 11.07 22.95 -6.15
N GLY A 386 10.16 23.28 -7.08
CA GLY A 386 8.72 23.17 -6.86
C GLY A 386 8.26 21.70 -6.83
N ILE A 387 8.76 20.89 -7.77
CA ILE A 387 8.45 19.45 -7.85
C ILE A 387 8.89 18.72 -6.58
N GLU A 388 10.12 18.93 -6.12
CA GLU A 388 10.63 18.27 -4.90
C GLU A 388 9.83 18.69 -3.66
N THR A 389 9.31 19.91 -3.63
CA THR A 389 8.44 20.38 -2.56
C THR A 389 7.04 19.74 -2.63
N ILE A 390 6.48 19.54 -3.82
CA ILE A 390 5.24 18.77 -4.02
C ILE A 390 5.44 17.32 -3.57
N LYS A 391 6.54 16.66 -3.96
CA LYS A 391 6.90 15.31 -3.50
C LYS A 391 6.95 15.26 -1.97
N PHE A 392 7.58 16.25 -1.33
CA PHE A 392 7.61 16.37 0.12
C PHE A 392 6.22 16.39 0.74
N PHE A 393 5.32 17.25 0.25
CA PHE A 393 3.95 17.36 0.80
C PHE A 393 3.09 16.13 0.51
N LEU A 394 3.17 15.54 -0.68
CA LEU A 394 2.50 14.28 -1.00
C LEU A 394 2.97 13.15 -0.08
N ASN A 395 4.25 13.13 0.25
CA ASN A 395 4.80 12.13 1.16
C ASN A 395 4.30 12.34 2.60
N CYS A 396 4.28 13.60 3.08
CA CYS A 396 3.67 13.95 4.36
C CYS A 396 2.18 13.57 4.40
N LEU A 397 1.43 13.81 3.34
CA LEU A 397 0.02 13.43 3.25
C LEU A 397 -0.16 11.90 3.29
N SER A 398 0.70 11.15 2.59
CA SER A 398 0.70 9.68 2.61
C SER A 398 0.93 9.13 4.03
N LEU A 399 1.93 9.67 4.73
CA LEU A 399 2.21 9.30 6.12
C LEU A 399 1.05 9.69 7.04
N LEU A 400 0.55 10.92 6.96
CA LEU A 400 -0.55 11.41 7.79
C LEU A 400 -1.80 10.53 7.67
N LEU A 401 -2.27 10.31 6.44
CA LEU A 401 -3.46 9.51 6.17
C LEU A 401 -3.23 8.02 6.49
N GLY A 402 -2.01 7.52 6.29
CA GLY A 402 -1.64 6.14 6.60
C GLY A 402 -1.59 5.81 8.09
N ARG A 403 -1.49 6.82 8.97
CA ARG A 403 -1.51 6.64 10.43
C ARG A 403 -2.90 6.48 11.02
N PHE A 404 -3.94 6.98 10.33
CA PHE A 404 -5.29 6.92 10.86
C PHE A 404 -5.73 5.47 11.08
N ASP A 405 -6.49 5.21 12.15
CA ASP A 405 -7.24 3.97 12.27
C ASP A 405 -8.45 4.00 11.32
N GLY A 406 -9.13 2.86 11.15
CA GLY A 406 -10.22 2.78 10.16
C GLY A 406 -11.36 3.75 10.42
N LYS A 407 -11.74 3.93 11.69
CA LYS A 407 -12.83 4.84 12.07
C LYS A 407 -12.46 6.29 11.80
N ARG A 408 -11.23 6.69 12.18
CA ARG A 408 -10.73 8.04 11.94
C ARG A 408 -10.57 8.29 10.46
N PHE A 409 -9.99 7.36 9.70
CA PHE A 409 -9.83 7.51 8.26
C PHE A 409 -11.17 7.73 7.57
N GLU A 410 -12.19 6.94 7.90
CA GLU A 410 -13.55 7.13 7.38
C GLU A 410 -14.16 8.49 7.75
N SER A 411 -13.97 8.94 8.99
CA SER A 411 -14.44 10.27 9.42
C SER A 411 -13.72 11.41 8.70
N THR A 412 -12.40 11.31 8.48
CA THR A 412 -11.64 12.34 7.77
C THR A 412 -11.96 12.34 6.27
N MET A 413 -12.09 11.16 5.65
CA MET A 413 -12.56 11.06 4.26
C MET A 413 -14.00 11.59 4.11
N SER A 414 -14.77 11.59 5.19
CA SER A 414 -16.11 12.15 5.21
C SER A 414 -16.17 13.67 5.12
N GLU A 415 -15.18 14.32 5.70
CA GLU A 415 -15.10 15.77 5.84
C GLU A 415 -14.24 16.38 4.72
N TYR A 416 -13.05 15.83 4.48
CA TYR A 416 -12.04 16.38 3.58
C TYR A 416 -11.83 15.58 2.28
N GLY A 417 -12.49 14.42 2.12
CA GLY A 417 -12.18 13.48 1.02
C GLY A 417 -12.31 14.08 -0.38
N LEU A 418 -13.30 14.95 -0.61
CA LEU A 418 -13.49 15.61 -1.91
C LEU A 418 -12.40 16.65 -2.20
N GLU A 419 -11.98 17.39 -1.17
CA GLU A 419 -10.90 18.38 -1.30
C GLU A 419 -9.56 17.69 -1.58
N ILE A 420 -9.24 16.64 -0.81
CA ILE A 420 -8.08 15.79 -1.06
C ILE A 420 -8.11 15.27 -2.50
N ALA A 421 -9.23 14.70 -2.95
CA ALA A 421 -9.35 14.16 -4.30
C ALA A 421 -9.12 15.24 -5.37
N ARG A 422 -9.71 16.44 -5.22
CA ARG A 422 -9.52 17.55 -6.17
C ARG A 422 -8.06 17.98 -6.27
N VAL A 423 -7.38 18.14 -5.15
CA VAL A 423 -5.95 18.52 -5.10
C VAL A 423 -5.09 17.46 -5.76
N LEU A 424 -5.33 16.18 -5.48
CA LEU A 424 -4.52 15.10 -6.04
C LEU A 424 -4.80 14.89 -7.53
N ILE A 425 -6.04 15.05 -7.97
CA ILE A 425 -6.42 14.98 -9.39
C ILE A 425 -5.65 16.03 -10.21
N SER A 426 -5.47 17.24 -9.71
CA SER A 426 -4.70 18.26 -10.44
C SER A 426 -3.22 17.90 -10.58
N GLN A 427 -2.67 17.08 -9.67
CA GLN A 427 -1.28 16.62 -9.76
C GLN A 427 -1.04 15.52 -10.80
N LEU A 428 -2.11 14.88 -11.31
CA LEU A 428 -1.97 13.84 -12.33
C LEU A 428 -1.47 14.38 -13.67
N ASN A 429 -1.65 15.68 -13.92
CA ASN A 429 -1.13 16.40 -15.08
C ASN A 429 0.37 16.76 -14.95
N CYS A 430 1.03 16.42 -13.84
CA CYS A 430 2.45 16.68 -13.66
C CYS A 430 3.29 15.87 -14.67
N ALA A 431 4.49 16.35 -15.02
CA ALA A 431 5.42 15.59 -15.86
C ALA A 431 6.28 14.59 -15.06
N ASP A 432 6.33 14.74 -13.73
CA ASP A 432 7.14 13.90 -12.85
C ASP A 432 6.37 12.65 -12.40
N GLU A 433 6.90 11.48 -12.72
CA GLU A 433 6.25 10.18 -12.45
C GLU A 433 6.14 9.88 -10.95
N ASP A 434 7.05 10.37 -10.09
CA ASP A 434 6.96 10.14 -8.63
C ASP A 434 5.80 10.95 -8.02
N VAL A 435 5.54 12.16 -8.54
CA VAL A 435 4.39 12.98 -8.16
C VAL A 435 3.09 12.29 -8.56
N ILE A 436 3.01 11.78 -9.78
CA ILE A 436 1.85 11.02 -10.28
C ILE A 436 1.63 9.77 -9.43
N ASP A 437 2.66 8.94 -9.22
CA ASP A 437 2.59 7.74 -8.38
C ASP A 437 2.13 8.09 -6.95
N GLY A 438 2.57 9.23 -6.42
CA GLY A 438 2.12 9.77 -5.13
C GLY A 438 0.65 10.11 -5.09
N ALA A 439 0.16 10.85 -6.07
CA ALA A 439 -1.24 11.20 -6.16
C ALA A 439 -2.11 9.94 -6.34
N VAL A 440 -1.73 9.02 -7.22
CA VAL A 440 -2.47 7.77 -7.48
C VAL A 440 -2.50 6.88 -6.24
N CYS A 441 -1.39 6.70 -5.52
CA CYS A 441 -1.36 5.90 -4.29
C CYS A 441 -2.33 6.43 -3.22
N ILE A 442 -2.39 7.76 -3.04
CA ILE A 442 -3.30 8.36 -2.07
C ILE A 442 -4.75 8.28 -2.57
N LEU A 443 -5.01 8.61 -3.84
CA LEU A 443 -6.34 8.50 -4.46
C LEU A 443 -6.90 7.08 -4.33
N LYS A 444 -6.08 6.06 -4.58
CA LYS A 444 -6.42 4.65 -4.39
C LYS A 444 -6.91 4.37 -2.97
N ALA A 445 -6.18 4.86 -1.96
CA ALA A 445 -6.56 4.69 -0.56
C ALA A 445 -7.86 5.44 -0.20
N VAL A 446 -8.04 6.66 -0.73
CA VAL A 446 -9.23 7.49 -0.53
C VAL A 446 -10.47 6.83 -1.16
N ILE A 447 -10.35 6.29 -2.37
CA ILE A 447 -11.46 5.73 -3.15
C ILE A 447 -11.87 4.35 -2.63
N PHE A 448 -10.91 3.45 -2.43
CA PHE A 448 -11.20 2.05 -2.11
C PHE A 448 -11.23 1.72 -0.62
N LYS A 449 -10.95 2.69 0.26
CA LYS A 449 -10.85 2.46 1.72
C LYS A 449 -9.92 1.28 2.06
N SER A 450 -8.89 1.02 1.23
CA SER A 450 -8.16 -0.25 1.14
C SER A 450 -7.38 -0.64 2.40
N ASN A 451 -7.21 0.29 3.35
CA ASN A 451 -6.46 0.03 4.57
C ASN A 451 -7.28 -0.78 5.62
N PHE A 452 -8.59 -0.97 5.46
CA PHE A 452 -9.44 -1.45 6.57
C PHE A 452 -10.46 -2.56 6.24
N SER A 453 -10.59 -2.99 4.98
CA SER A 453 -11.64 -3.92 4.57
C SER A 453 -11.37 -5.42 4.85
N LEU A 454 -10.25 -5.80 5.47
CA LEU A 454 -10.01 -7.21 5.82
C LEU A 454 -10.67 -7.66 7.13
N ALA A 455 -11.26 -6.75 7.90
CA ALA A 455 -11.91 -7.07 9.18
C ALA A 455 -13.41 -6.76 9.14
N GLY A 456 -14.21 -7.74 8.69
CA GLY A 456 -15.60 -7.94 9.11
C GLY A 456 -16.61 -6.84 8.81
N GLY A 457 -17.35 -7.01 7.70
CA GLY A 457 -18.80 -6.81 7.67
C GLY A 457 -19.32 -5.39 7.89
N SER A 458 -18.96 -4.43 7.03
CA SER A 458 -19.89 -3.37 6.66
C SER A 458 -19.73 -3.04 5.17
N LEU A 459 -20.86 -2.97 4.47
CA LEU A 459 -20.92 -2.58 3.07
C LEU A 459 -20.32 -1.17 2.94
N PRO A 460 -19.32 -0.93 2.08
CA PRO A 460 -18.78 0.40 1.92
C PRO A 460 -19.90 1.33 1.47
N ASP A 461 -20.14 2.42 2.21
CA ASP A 461 -21.06 3.47 1.78
C ASP A 461 -20.52 4.07 0.47
N THR A 462 -21.07 3.61 -0.66
CA THR A 462 -20.65 3.89 -2.05
C THR A 462 -20.98 5.32 -2.47
N ARG A 463 -21.82 6.05 -1.72
CA ARG A 463 -22.34 7.38 -2.07
C ARG A 463 -21.29 8.48 -2.28
N ARG A 464 -20.05 8.29 -1.84
CA ARG A 464 -18.95 9.26 -2.07
C ARG A 464 -18.11 8.95 -3.30
N MET A 465 -18.05 7.67 -3.73
CA MET A 465 -17.42 7.29 -5.00
C MET A 465 -18.08 8.05 -6.16
N ASP A 466 -19.39 8.29 -6.06
CA ASP A 466 -20.19 9.01 -7.06
C ASP A 466 -19.71 10.42 -7.40
N SER A 467 -18.96 11.08 -6.50
CA SER A 467 -18.51 12.47 -6.72
C SER A 467 -17.12 12.60 -7.33
N VAL A 468 -16.23 11.64 -7.05
CA VAL A 468 -14.84 11.65 -7.54
C VAL A 468 -14.71 10.86 -8.84
N LEU A 469 -15.47 9.79 -8.99
CA LEU A 469 -15.39 8.90 -10.14
C LEU A 469 -15.72 9.59 -11.48
N PRO A 470 -16.72 10.49 -11.59
CA PRO A 470 -16.91 11.26 -12.81
C PRO A 470 -15.70 12.11 -13.21
N LEU A 471 -14.98 12.67 -12.23
CA LEU A 471 -13.77 13.47 -12.50
C LEU A 471 -12.66 12.59 -13.09
N LEU A 472 -12.45 11.39 -12.52
CA LEU A 472 -11.47 10.43 -13.04
C LEU A 472 -11.84 9.93 -14.45
N LEU A 473 -13.12 9.66 -14.70
CA LEU A 473 -13.58 9.23 -16.01
C LEU A 473 -13.37 10.30 -17.09
N ASN A 474 -13.51 11.58 -16.74
CA ASN A 474 -13.23 12.67 -17.68
C ASN A 474 -11.75 12.76 -18.05
N LEU A 475 -10.83 12.32 -17.18
CA LEU A 475 -9.40 12.26 -17.51
C LEU A 475 -9.05 11.17 -18.53
N LEU A 476 -9.99 10.26 -18.84
CA LEU A 476 -9.82 9.29 -19.92
C LEU A 476 -10.18 9.87 -21.30
N ASP A 477 -10.66 11.11 -21.38
CA ASP A 477 -11.12 11.70 -22.64
C ASP A 477 -9.97 12.18 -23.54
N GLU A 478 -8.84 12.53 -22.93
CA GLU A 478 -7.58 12.88 -23.60
C GLU A 478 -6.55 11.76 -23.47
N ARG A 479 -5.52 11.74 -24.33
CA ARG A 479 -4.46 10.71 -24.27
C ARG A 479 -3.10 11.29 -23.89
N ASP A 480 -2.96 11.61 -22.61
CA ASP A 480 -1.77 12.19 -22.00
C ASP A 480 -1.17 11.27 -20.90
N GLY A 481 -0.21 11.78 -20.12
CA GLY A 481 0.34 11.06 -18.96
C GLY A 481 -0.71 10.77 -17.90
N THR A 482 -1.62 11.72 -17.70
CA THR A 482 -2.74 11.64 -16.76
C THR A 482 -3.68 10.48 -17.06
N ALA A 483 -4.08 10.31 -18.32
CA ALA A 483 -4.93 9.21 -18.75
C ALA A 483 -4.27 7.85 -18.43
N ARG A 484 -2.97 7.70 -18.68
CA ARG A 484 -2.23 6.47 -18.33
C ARG A 484 -2.26 6.19 -16.82
N ALA A 485 -2.08 7.22 -16.00
CA ALA A 485 -2.10 7.10 -14.54
C ALA A 485 -3.48 6.66 -14.02
N VAL A 486 -4.56 7.15 -14.64
CA VAL A 486 -5.94 6.90 -14.21
C VAL A 486 -6.51 5.58 -14.74
N VAL A 487 -5.98 5.04 -15.85
CA VAL A 487 -6.41 3.76 -16.42
C VAL A 487 -6.44 2.64 -15.36
N MET A 488 -5.36 2.48 -14.61
CA MET A 488 -5.26 1.44 -13.58
C MET A 488 -6.26 1.68 -12.44
N LEU A 489 -6.42 2.94 -12.02
CA LEU A 489 -7.34 3.33 -10.95
C LEU A 489 -8.80 3.04 -11.34
N VAL A 490 -9.20 3.38 -12.57
CA VAL A 490 -10.56 3.12 -13.08
C VAL A 490 -10.81 1.63 -13.29
N ALA A 491 -9.81 0.87 -13.75
CA ALA A 491 -9.91 -0.58 -13.87
C ALA A 491 -10.13 -1.25 -12.49
N GLU A 492 -9.38 -0.85 -11.47
CA GLU A 492 -9.60 -1.31 -10.10
C GLU A 492 -10.99 -0.90 -9.57
N CYS A 493 -11.47 0.31 -9.87
CA CYS A 493 -12.84 0.74 -9.56
C CYS A 493 -13.89 -0.18 -10.16
N CYS A 494 -13.76 -0.51 -11.45
CA CYS A 494 -14.67 -1.43 -12.12
C CYS A 494 -14.63 -2.85 -11.52
N SER A 495 -13.48 -3.27 -10.99
CA SER A 495 -13.33 -4.61 -10.38
C SER A 495 -13.98 -4.75 -8.99
N ILE A 496 -14.01 -3.65 -8.23
CA ILE A 496 -14.52 -3.64 -6.83
C ILE A 496 -15.99 -3.19 -6.79
N SER A 497 -16.43 -2.35 -7.73
CA SER A 497 -17.79 -1.83 -7.70
C SER A 497 -18.82 -2.93 -7.93
N THR A 498 -19.86 -2.93 -7.09
CA THR A 498 -21.05 -3.77 -7.29
C THR A 498 -22.03 -3.17 -8.29
N ASP A 499 -21.90 -1.86 -8.59
CA ASP A 499 -22.70 -1.21 -9.62
C ASP A 499 -22.00 -1.26 -10.99
N SER A 500 -22.80 -1.41 -12.06
CA SER A 500 -22.27 -1.44 -13.42
C SER A 500 -22.02 -0.03 -13.99
N TRP A 501 -22.19 1.03 -13.20
CA TRP A 501 -22.15 2.40 -13.71
C TRP A 501 -20.76 2.79 -14.22
N CYS A 502 -19.72 2.54 -13.43
CA CYS A 502 -18.34 2.85 -13.81
C CYS A 502 -17.96 2.16 -15.13
N LEU A 503 -18.23 0.86 -15.22
CA LEU A 503 -17.96 0.07 -16.41
C LEU A 503 -18.80 0.55 -17.60
N GLN A 504 -20.07 0.89 -17.41
CA GLN A 504 -20.91 1.44 -18.48
C GLN A 504 -20.36 2.75 -19.03
N GLU A 505 -19.82 3.64 -18.20
CA GLU A 505 -19.18 4.87 -18.65
C GLU A 505 -17.87 4.62 -19.43
N VAL A 506 -17.13 3.57 -19.08
CA VAL A 506 -15.97 3.11 -19.87
C VAL A 506 -16.43 2.53 -21.21
N LEU A 507 -17.48 1.71 -21.23
CA LEU A 507 -18.03 1.13 -22.47
C LEU A 507 -18.62 2.19 -23.39
N LYS A 508 -19.27 3.24 -22.85
CA LYS A 508 -19.72 4.40 -23.63
C LYS A 508 -18.56 5.12 -24.32
N ARG A 509 -17.41 5.27 -23.64
CA ARG A 509 -16.18 5.82 -24.23
C ARG A 509 -15.59 4.89 -25.27
N LEU A 510 -15.67 3.57 -25.08
CA LEU A 510 -15.27 2.59 -26.09
C LEU A 510 -16.13 2.65 -27.36
N ALA A 511 -17.41 2.97 -27.22
CA ALA A 511 -18.34 3.15 -28.34
C ALA A 511 -18.32 4.58 -28.93
N SER A 512 -17.50 5.49 -28.41
CA SER A 512 -17.55 6.90 -28.80
C SER A 512 -16.90 7.18 -30.17
N GLY A 513 -17.24 8.33 -30.75
CA GLY A 513 -16.61 8.80 -31.99
C GLY A 513 -15.13 9.21 -31.82
N SER A 514 -14.68 9.48 -30.59
CA SER A 514 -13.30 9.95 -30.33
C SER A 514 -12.31 8.80 -30.27
N VAL A 515 -11.30 8.82 -31.13
CA VAL A 515 -10.21 7.82 -31.14
C VAL A 515 -9.49 7.76 -29.78
N LEU A 516 -9.29 8.90 -29.12
CA LEU A 516 -8.57 8.98 -27.84
C LEU A 516 -9.34 8.27 -26.74
N GLN A 517 -10.63 8.59 -26.61
CA GLN A 517 -11.54 7.93 -25.66
C GLN A 517 -11.60 6.42 -25.87
N ARG A 518 -11.73 5.98 -27.14
CA ARG A 518 -11.77 4.54 -27.44
C ARG A 518 -10.48 3.84 -27.05
N ARG A 519 -9.31 4.42 -27.35
CA ARG A 519 -8.02 3.82 -26.97
C ARG A 519 -7.88 3.69 -25.46
N ASN A 520 -8.14 4.76 -24.71
CA ASN A 520 -8.04 4.71 -23.25
C ASN A 520 -9.06 3.76 -22.62
N ALA A 521 -10.27 3.67 -23.18
CA ALA A 521 -11.27 2.70 -22.72
C ALA A 521 -10.83 1.24 -22.95
N VAL A 522 -10.17 0.94 -24.09
CA VAL A 522 -9.56 -0.38 -24.30
C VAL A 522 -8.42 -0.64 -23.32
N ASP A 523 -7.60 0.36 -23.01
CA ASP A 523 -6.52 0.24 -22.03
C ASP A 523 -7.10 -0.09 -20.63
N VAL A 524 -8.21 0.55 -20.22
CA VAL A 524 -8.94 0.22 -18.98
C VAL A 524 -9.47 -1.23 -18.99
N ILE A 525 -10.10 -1.66 -20.09
CA ILE A 525 -10.64 -3.03 -20.20
C ILE A 525 -9.51 -4.07 -20.15
N SER A 526 -8.36 -3.77 -20.77
CA SER A 526 -7.18 -4.62 -20.71
C SER A 526 -6.71 -4.81 -19.26
N GLU A 527 -6.59 -3.73 -18.49
CA GLU A 527 -6.22 -3.82 -17.06
C GLU A 527 -7.30 -4.52 -16.23
N LEU A 528 -8.58 -4.28 -16.51
CA LEU A 528 -9.69 -4.94 -15.81
C LEU A 528 -9.65 -6.46 -15.97
N ILE A 529 -9.42 -6.96 -17.19
CA ILE A 529 -9.29 -8.40 -17.49
C ILE A 529 -8.08 -9.00 -16.75
N ARG A 530 -6.99 -8.24 -16.59
CA ARG A 530 -5.80 -8.68 -15.83
C ARG A 530 -6.06 -8.76 -14.33
N ILE A 531 -6.75 -7.77 -13.76
CA ILE A 531 -7.02 -7.68 -12.32
C ILE A 531 -8.03 -8.73 -11.87
N SER A 532 -9.09 -8.95 -12.66
CA SER A 532 -10.15 -9.90 -12.34
C SER A 532 -10.49 -10.79 -13.53
N PRO A 533 -9.73 -11.89 -13.75
CA PRO A 533 -10.03 -12.83 -14.83
C PRO A 533 -11.31 -13.63 -14.58
N ASP A 534 -11.76 -13.75 -13.31
CA ASP A 534 -12.85 -14.65 -12.88
C ASP A 534 -14.11 -13.93 -12.35
N SER A 535 -14.04 -12.69 -11.86
CA SER A 535 -15.14 -12.05 -11.11
C SER A 535 -15.84 -10.86 -11.78
N ILE A 536 -15.63 -10.63 -13.08
CA ILE A 536 -16.24 -9.49 -13.77
C ILE A 536 -17.76 -9.68 -13.94
N TYR A 537 -18.56 -8.79 -13.34
CA TYR A 537 -19.99 -8.62 -13.64
C TYR A 537 -20.11 -7.91 -15.02
N CYS A 538 -21.07 -8.28 -15.87
CA CYS A 538 -21.24 -7.76 -17.25
C CYS A 538 -20.19 -8.16 -18.31
N ARG A 539 -19.58 -9.36 -18.23
CA ARG A 539 -18.65 -9.84 -19.29
C ARG A 539 -19.23 -9.84 -20.70
N GLN A 540 -20.54 -10.12 -20.85
CA GLN A 540 -21.17 -10.12 -22.17
C GLN A 540 -21.13 -8.73 -22.81
N ASP A 541 -21.31 -7.66 -22.04
CA ASP A 541 -21.27 -6.30 -22.56
C ASP A 541 -19.86 -5.94 -23.04
N ILE A 542 -18.82 -6.32 -22.25
CA ILE A 542 -17.42 -6.16 -22.66
C ILE A 542 -17.14 -6.94 -23.96
N ALA A 543 -17.55 -8.21 -24.01
CA ALA A 543 -17.38 -9.07 -25.19
C ALA A 543 -18.01 -8.44 -26.43
N ASN A 544 -19.25 -7.96 -26.33
CA ASN A 544 -19.97 -7.32 -27.43
C ASN A 544 -19.22 -6.07 -27.94
N HIS A 545 -18.80 -5.17 -27.05
CA HIS A 545 -18.09 -3.96 -27.45
C HIS A 545 -16.70 -4.26 -28.05
N LEU A 546 -15.97 -5.25 -27.52
CA LEU A 546 -14.69 -5.69 -28.09
C LEU A 546 -14.87 -6.29 -29.50
N LEU A 547 -15.92 -7.09 -29.71
CA LEU A 547 -16.26 -7.64 -31.03
C LEU A 547 -16.59 -6.53 -32.05
N GLU A 548 -17.30 -5.48 -31.64
CA GLU A 548 -17.53 -4.30 -32.49
C GLU A 548 -16.22 -3.60 -32.87
N ARG A 549 -15.22 -3.57 -31.97
CA ARG A 549 -13.91 -2.95 -32.24
C ARG A 549 -13.06 -3.71 -33.27
N LEU A 550 -13.46 -4.92 -33.67
CA LEU A 550 -12.81 -5.61 -34.80
C LEU A 550 -12.99 -4.86 -36.13
N GLY A 551 -14.05 -4.05 -36.24
CA GLY A 551 -14.31 -3.17 -37.38
C GLY A 551 -13.84 -1.72 -37.17
N ASP A 552 -13.14 -1.39 -36.07
CA ASP A 552 -12.72 -0.01 -35.78
C ASP A 552 -11.78 0.51 -36.88
N GLU A 553 -11.87 1.80 -37.22
CA GLU A 553 -11.02 2.43 -38.23
C GLU A 553 -9.54 2.42 -37.82
N GLU A 554 -9.29 2.53 -36.52
CA GLU A 554 -7.95 2.61 -35.95
C GLU A 554 -7.33 1.22 -35.75
N LEU A 555 -6.22 0.96 -36.46
CA LEU A 555 -5.51 -0.33 -36.41
C LEU A 555 -5.07 -0.71 -35.00
N VAL A 556 -4.66 0.26 -34.17
CA VAL A 556 -4.19 0.01 -32.81
C VAL A 556 -5.32 -0.54 -31.93
N ILE A 557 -6.51 0.07 -32.02
CA ILE A 557 -7.70 -0.36 -31.27
C ILE A 557 -8.10 -1.76 -31.72
N ARG A 558 -8.11 -1.99 -33.04
CA ARG A 558 -8.44 -3.30 -33.62
C ARG A 558 -7.47 -4.39 -33.14
N ALA A 559 -6.19 -4.10 -33.12
CA ALA A 559 -5.16 -5.03 -32.65
C ALA A 559 -5.31 -5.33 -31.16
N GLN A 560 -5.56 -4.32 -30.32
CA GLN A 560 -5.80 -4.52 -28.90
C GLN A 560 -7.05 -5.37 -28.65
N ALA A 561 -8.17 -5.06 -29.30
CA ALA A 561 -9.39 -5.87 -29.19
C ALA A 561 -9.15 -7.32 -29.64
N SER A 562 -8.42 -7.51 -30.74
CA SER A 562 -8.04 -8.84 -31.26
C SER A 562 -7.22 -9.67 -30.27
N ASN A 563 -6.40 -9.01 -29.44
CA ASN A 563 -5.59 -9.66 -28.40
C ASN A 563 -6.37 -9.95 -27.12
N LEU A 564 -7.41 -9.15 -26.82
CA LEU A 564 -8.22 -9.30 -25.60
C LEU A 564 -9.32 -10.36 -25.76
N ILE A 565 -9.95 -10.46 -26.94
CA ILE A 565 -11.05 -11.42 -27.19
C ILE A 565 -10.69 -12.88 -26.85
N PRO A 566 -9.49 -13.41 -27.21
CA PRO A 566 -9.09 -14.78 -26.83
C PRO A 566 -9.06 -15.04 -25.32
N MET A 567 -8.81 -14.00 -24.52
CA MET A 567 -8.75 -14.10 -23.05
C MET A 567 -10.14 -14.18 -22.40
N MET A 568 -11.22 -13.94 -23.17
CA MET A 568 -12.59 -14.03 -22.68
C MET A 568 -13.12 -15.47 -22.72
N ASP A 569 -14.22 -15.71 -21.99
CA ASP A 569 -14.96 -16.98 -22.08
C ASP A 569 -15.47 -17.18 -23.51
N PRO A 570 -15.09 -18.30 -24.18
CA PRO A 570 -15.52 -18.60 -25.56
C PRO A 570 -17.03 -18.55 -25.76
N SER A 571 -17.84 -18.89 -24.75
CA SER A 571 -19.31 -18.85 -24.83
C SER A 571 -19.88 -17.47 -25.12
N LEU A 572 -19.17 -16.41 -24.70
CA LEU A 572 -19.61 -15.02 -24.84
C LEU A 572 -19.23 -14.44 -26.21
N VAL A 573 -18.16 -14.93 -26.82
CA VAL A 573 -17.54 -14.33 -28.02
C VAL A 573 -17.70 -15.19 -29.28
N LEU A 574 -17.58 -16.52 -29.17
CA LEU A 574 -17.48 -17.41 -30.33
C LEU A 574 -18.74 -17.41 -31.20
N PRO A 575 -19.97 -17.48 -30.66
CA PRO A 575 -21.17 -17.48 -31.50
C PRO A 575 -21.31 -16.20 -32.34
N ALA A 576 -20.98 -15.05 -31.76
CA ALA A 576 -21.00 -13.77 -32.45
C ALA A 576 -19.85 -13.67 -33.46
N LEU A 577 -18.64 -14.10 -33.09
CA LEU A 577 -17.46 -14.10 -33.95
C LEU A 577 -17.66 -14.94 -35.22
N VAL A 578 -18.27 -16.13 -35.10
CA VAL A 578 -18.63 -16.97 -36.26
C VAL A 578 -19.53 -16.20 -37.23
N ARG A 579 -20.52 -15.45 -36.72
CA ARG A 579 -21.39 -14.60 -37.58
C ARG A 579 -20.60 -13.48 -38.26
N LEU A 580 -19.63 -12.86 -37.58
CA LEU A 580 -18.80 -11.80 -38.14
C LEU A 580 -17.89 -12.31 -39.27
N VAL A 581 -17.44 -13.57 -39.24
CA VAL A 581 -16.68 -14.18 -40.36
C VAL A 581 -17.52 -14.28 -41.64
N TYR A 582 -18.85 -14.45 -41.51
CA TYR A 582 -19.78 -14.42 -42.64
C TYR A 582 -20.22 -13.00 -43.05
N SER A 583 -19.73 -11.95 -42.38
CA SER A 583 -20.05 -10.56 -42.74
C SER A 583 -19.58 -10.20 -44.15
N SER A 584 -20.34 -9.31 -44.80
CA SER A 584 -19.97 -8.69 -46.07
C SER A 584 -19.04 -7.49 -45.91
N ASP A 585 -18.77 -7.04 -44.68
CA ASP A 585 -17.85 -5.93 -44.41
C ASP A 585 -16.39 -6.34 -44.66
N GLU A 586 -15.78 -5.74 -45.68
CA GLU A 586 -14.42 -6.02 -46.13
C GLU A 586 -13.33 -5.71 -45.08
N ARG A 587 -13.59 -4.81 -44.13
CA ARG A 587 -12.62 -4.44 -43.08
C ARG A 587 -12.73 -5.35 -41.86
N LEU A 588 -13.97 -5.61 -41.44
CA LEU A 588 -14.29 -6.42 -40.27
C LEU A 588 -13.96 -7.90 -40.52
N GLN A 589 -14.24 -8.40 -41.73
CA GLN A 589 -14.19 -9.83 -41.98
C GLN A 589 -12.79 -10.46 -41.89
N PRO A 590 -11.71 -9.87 -42.42
CA PRO A 590 -10.36 -10.40 -42.23
C PRO A 590 -9.94 -10.39 -40.75
N SER A 591 -10.31 -9.32 -40.03
CA SER A 591 -10.06 -9.18 -38.60
C SER A 591 -10.77 -10.29 -37.81
N ALA A 592 -12.06 -10.49 -38.07
CA ALA A 592 -12.86 -11.55 -37.45
C ALA A 592 -12.31 -12.95 -37.76
N SER A 593 -11.85 -13.20 -38.98
CA SER A 593 -11.26 -14.48 -39.38
C SER A 593 -9.95 -14.77 -38.63
N ASN A 594 -9.08 -13.77 -38.50
CA ASN A 594 -7.84 -13.90 -37.74
C ASN A 594 -8.12 -14.13 -36.26
N VAL A 595 -9.01 -13.33 -35.65
CA VAL A 595 -9.37 -13.47 -34.24
C VAL A 595 -10.05 -14.80 -33.96
N PHE A 596 -10.87 -15.30 -34.89
CA PHE A 596 -11.47 -16.63 -34.81
C PHE A 596 -10.39 -17.71 -34.66
N ILE A 597 -9.38 -17.69 -35.53
CA ILE A 597 -8.26 -18.62 -35.44
C ILE A 597 -7.51 -18.46 -34.12
N THR A 598 -7.27 -17.22 -33.66
CA THR A 598 -6.58 -16.96 -32.39
C THR A 598 -7.36 -17.47 -31.19
N VAL A 599 -8.69 -17.34 -31.16
CA VAL A 599 -9.55 -17.89 -30.09
C VAL A 599 -9.41 -19.42 -30.04
N LEU A 600 -9.48 -20.09 -31.19
CA LEU A 600 -9.33 -21.55 -31.25
C LEU A 600 -7.91 -22.01 -30.88
N LYS A 601 -6.88 -21.22 -31.23
CA LYS A 601 -5.48 -21.46 -30.82
C LYS A 601 -5.31 -21.33 -29.31
N TYR A 602 -5.91 -20.30 -28.71
CA TYR A 602 -5.79 -20.03 -27.28
C TYR A 602 -6.49 -21.11 -26.43
N HIS A 603 -7.59 -21.67 -26.92
CA HIS A 603 -8.34 -22.75 -26.25
C HIS A 603 -8.17 -24.11 -26.95
N ASN A 604 -7.00 -24.38 -27.52
CA ASN A 604 -6.73 -25.57 -28.36
C ASN A 604 -6.87 -26.93 -27.64
N GLN A 605 -6.91 -26.95 -26.30
CA GLN A 605 -7.09 -28.16 -25.50
C GLN A 605 -8.55 -28.40 -25.03
N LYS A 606 -9.47 -27.46 -25.27
CA LYS A 606 -10.86 -27.55 -24.78
C LYS A 606 -11.80 -28.01 -25.87
N PHE A 607 -12.18 -29.28 -25.84
CA PHE A 607 -13.13 -29.87 -26.79
C PHE A 607 -14.49 -29.14 -26.78
N GLU A 608 -14.92 -28.61 -25.64
CA GLU A 608 -16.19 -27.88 -25.50
C GLU A 608 -16.27 -26.67 -26.43
N VAL A 609 -15.13 -26.04 -26.74
CA VAL A 609 -15.05 -24.90 -27.67
C VAL A 609 -15.29 -25.35 -29.11
N ILE A 610 -14.77 -26.53 -29.49
CA ILE A 610 -15.00 -27.12 -30.81
C ILE A 610 -16.44 -27.62 -30.95
N CYS A 611 -17.01 -28.22 -29.89
CA CYS A 611 -18.44 -28.51 -29.83
C CYS A 611 -19.28 -27.28 -30.13
N MET A 612 -19.03 -26.19 -29.40
CA MET A 612 -19.76 -24.94 -29.55
C MET A 612 -19.63 -24.36 -30.96
N LEU A 613 -18.44 -24.44 -31.57
CA LEU A 613 -18.23 -24.06 -32.97
C LEU A 613 -19.13 -24.87 -33.91
N LEU A 614 -19.14 -26.19 -33.77
CA LEU A 614 -19.96 -27.08 -34.59
C LEU A 614 -21.45 -26.79 -34.43
N ASP A 615 -21.89 -26.51 -33.20
CA ASP A 615 -23.28 -26.14 -32.90
C ASP A 615 -23.62 -24.79 -33.57
N CYS A 616 -22.74 -23.79 -33.47
CA CYS A 616 -22.92 -22.49 -34.13
C CYS A 616 -23.03 -22.62 -35.64
N LEU A 617 -22.16 -23.42 -36.27
CA LEU A 617 -22.19 -23.66 -37.71
C LEU A 617 -23.44 -24.41 -38.14
N SER A 618 -23.88 -25.38 -37.34
CA SER A 618 -25.10 -26.15 -37.59
C SER A 618 -26.34 -25.25 -37.56
N ILE A 619 -26.43 -24.33 -36.59
CA ILE A 619 -27.49 -23.33 -36.50
C ILE A 619 -27.48 -22.41 -37.73
N ILE A 620 -26.32 -21.93 -38.17
CA ILE A 620 -26.21 -21.05 -39.34
C ILE A 620 -26.63 -21.78 -40.61
N CYS A 621 -26.24 -23.04 -40.78
CA CYS A 621 -26.62 -23.84 -41.95
C CYS A 621 -28.12 -24.16 -42.00
N GLN A 622 -28.80 -24.16 -40.86
CA GLN A 622 -30.25 -24.42 -40.76
C GLN A 622 -31.10 -23.15 -40.90
N ASN A 623 -30.53 -21.94 -40.77
CA ASN A 623 -31.28 -20.69 -40.72
C ASN A 623 -31.45 -20.04 -42.13
N PRO A 624 -32.68 -19.92 -42.66
CA PRO A 624 -32.94 -19.36 -44.00
C PRO A 624 -32.88 -17.82 -44.08
N ASP A 625 -32.83 -17.12 -42.94
CA ASP A 625 -32.97 -15.66 -42.82
C ASP A 625 -31.65 -14.87 -42.75
N LEU A 626 -30.50 -15.49 -43.05
CA LEU A 626 -29.27 -14.70 -43.27
C LEU A 626 -29.48 -13.76 -44.48
N PRO A 627 -28.99 -12.50 -44.43
CA PRO A 627 -29.23 -11.53 -45.50
C PRO A 627 -28.63 -12.07 -46.81
N LYS A 628 -29.52 -12.56 -47.68
CA LYS A 628 -29.23 -12.79 -49.10
C LYS A 628 -29.02 -11.41 -49.72
N THR A 629 -27.81 -10.87 -49.61
CA THR A 629 -27.40 -9.75 -50.45
C THR A 629 -27.53 -10.20 -51.89
N SER A 630 -28.33 -9.44 -52.63
CA SER A 630 -28.70 -9.63 -54.03
C SER A 630 -27.54 -10.19 -54.88
N GLY A 631 -27.62 -11.48 -55.22
CA GLY A 631 -26.85 -12.08 -56.31
C GLY A 631 -25.65 -12.97 -55.96
N SER A 632 -25.19 -13.07 -54.70
CA SER A 632 -24.08 -13.98 -54.34
C SER A 632 -24.53 -15.10 -53.39
N ARG A 633 -24.21 -16.35 -53.74
CA ARG A 633 -24.50 -17.52 -52.89
C ARG A 633 -23.57 -17.43 -51.67
N LEU A 634 -24.13 -17.31 -50.47
CA LEU A 634 -23.38 -17.31 -49.21
C LEU A 634 -22.40 -18.49 -49.21
N ASP A 635 -21.09 -18.21 -49.09
CA ASP A 635 -20.05 -19.24 -49.02
C ASP A 635 -20.14 -19.94 -47.66
N THR A 636 -21.01 -20.96 -47.58
CA THR A 636 -21.25 -21.71 -46.33
C THR A 636 -19.97 -22.32 -45.74
N ASP A 637 -18.92 -22.52 -46.53
CA ASP A 637 -17.64 -23.09 -46.10
C ASP A 637 -16.65 -22.07 -45.52
N ARG A 638 -16.98 -20.78 -45.46
CA ARG A 638 -16.00 -19.73 -45.15
C ARG A 638 -15.28 -19.95 -43.81
N VAL A 639 -16.00 -20.33 -42.76
CA VAL A 639 -15.41 -20.67 -41.45
C VAL A 639 -14.65 -22.00 -41.52
N LEU A 640 -15.20 -23.00 -42.22
CA LEU A 640 -14.56 -24.32 -42.36
C LEU A 640 -13.22 -24.24 -43.10
N LYS A 641 -13.05 -23.30 -44.04
CA LYS A 641 -11.78 -23.03 -44.73
C LYS A 641 -10.67 -22.52 -43.80
N LEU A 642 -10.99 -22.01 -42.61
CA LEU A 642 -10.01 -21.57 -41.60
C LEU A 642 -9.52 -22.72 -40.71
N ILE A 643 -10.25 -23.85 -40.68
CA ILE A 643 -9.93 -25.00 -39.82
C ILE A 643 -8.56 -25.61 -40.12
N PRO A 644 -8.11 -25.77 -41.38
CA PRO A 644 -6.76 -26.26 -41.66
C PRO A 644 -5.66 -25.39 -41.04
N GLU A 645 -5.85 -24.08 -40.95
CA GLU A 645 -4.86 -23.19 -40.32
C GLU A 645 -4.81 -23.37 -38.81
N TRP A 646 -5.97 -23.43 -38.15
CA TRP A 646 -6.04 -23.74 -36.72
C TRP A 646 -5.48 -25.13 -36.41
N SER A 647 -5.75 -26.13 -37.25
CA SER A 647 -5.36 -27.52 -37.03
C SER A 647 -3.84 -27.69 -36.82
N LYS A 648 -3.02 -26.81 -37.42
CA LYS A 648 -1.55 -26.79 -37.25
C LYS A 648 -1.07 -26.44 -35.85
N SER A 649 -1.96 -25.92 -34.99
CA SER A 649 -1.65 -25.47 -33.62
C SER A 649 -2.12 -26.44 -32.54
N VAL A 650 -2.76 -27.55 -32.92
CA VAL A 650 -3.17 -28.60 -31.99
C VAL A 650 -1.96 -29.49 -31.71
N GLU A 651 -1.54 -29.58 -30.45
CA GLU A 651 -0.37 -30.38 -30.04
C GLU A 651 -0.73 -31.85 -29.80
N ASP A 652 -1.92 -32.12 -29.22
CA ASP A 652 -2.39 -33.46 -28.93
C ASP A 652 -3.79 -33.70 -29.52
N TRP A 653 -3.82 -34.35 -30.67
CA TRP A 653 -5.06 -34.70 -31.36
C TRP A 653 -5.88 -35.77 -30.63
N ASN A 654 -5.28 -36.57 -29.76
CA ASN A 654 -6.00 -37.63 -29.06
C ASN A 654 -7.09 -37.06 -28.13
N LEU A 655 -6.85 -35.86 -27.58
CA LEU A 655 -7.81 -35.16 -26.72
C LEU A 655 -9.05 -34.65 -27.48
N LEU A 656 -8.96 -34.49 -28.80
CA LEU A 656 -10.04 -33.93 -29.62
C LEU A 656 -10.71 -34.99 -30.50
N ILE A 657 -9.95 -35.92 -31.06
CA ILE A 657 -10.46 -36.90 -32.04
C ILE A 657 -11.50 -37.81 -31.41
N ASP A 658 -11.22 -38.32 -30.22
CA ASP A 658 -12.13 -39.24 -29.55
C ASP A 658 -13.50 -38.59 -29.24
N PRO A 659 -13.56 -37.42 -28.56
CA PRO A 659 -14.81 -36.70 -28.37
C PRO A 659 -15.49 -36.21 -29.67
N LEU A 660 -14.73 -35.87 -30.71
CA LEU A 660 -15.28 -35.47 -32.02
C LEU A 660 -16.03 -36.61 -32.71
N ILE A 661 -15.50 -37.84 -32.64
CA ILE A 661 -16.15 -39.04 -33.14
C ILE A 661 -17.41 -39.34 -32.33
N ASP A 662 -17.34 -39.24 -31.01
CA ASP A 662 -18.52 -39.39 -30.14
C ASP A 662 -19.62 -38.38 -30.48
N LYS A 663 -19.27 -37.11 -30.73
CA LYS A 663 -20.25 -36.10 -31.16
C LYS A 663 -20.87 -36.44 -32.51
N MET A 664 -20.08 -36.95 -33.46
CA MET A 664 -20.58 -37.43 -34.75
C MET A 664 -21.55 -38.61 -34.60
N PHE A 665 -21.33 -39.51 -33.63
CA PHE A 665 -22.28 -40.59 -33.31
C PHE A 665 -23.53 -40.09 -32.57
N ALA A 666 -23.41 -39.08 -31.71
CA ALA A 666 -24.55 -38.46 -31.04
C ALA A 666 -25.45 -37.69 -32.02
N GLU A 667 -24.87 -37.10 -33.07
CA GLU A 667 -25.56 -36.28 -34.08
C GLU A 667 -25.33 -36.80 -35.52
N PRO A 668 -25.76 -38.02 -35.86
CA PRO A 668 -25.35 -38.71 -37.09
C PRO A 668 -25.92 -38.09 -38.37
N SER A 669 -26.95 -37.25 -38.27
CA SER A 669 -27.54 -36.48 -39.39
C SER A 669 -26.88 -35.12 -39.62
N ASN A 670 -25.93 -34.70 -38.77
CA ASN A 670 -25.32 -33.39 -38.83
C ASN A 670 -24.18 -33.34 -39.87
N ALA A 671 -24.51 -32.89 -41.09
CA ALA A 671 -23.56 -32.76 -42.19
C ALA A 671 -22.40 -31.77 -41.93
N THR A 672 -22.56 -30.85 -40.97
CA THR A 672 -21.50 -29.90 -40.59
C THR A 672 -20.31 -30.61 -39.97
N ILE A 673 -20.57 -31.61 -39.12
CA ILE A 673 -19.53 -32.40 -38.45
C ILE A 673 -18.74 -33.18 -39.49
N VAL A 674 -19.42 -33.83 -40.45
CA VAL A 674 -18.77 -34.56 -41.56
C VAL A 674 -17.84 -33.64 -42.35
N ARG A 675 -18.29 -32.42 -42.69
CA ARG A 675 -17.47 -31.44 -43.41
C ARG A 675 -16.28 -31.00 -42.57
N PHE A 676 -16.47 -30.72 -41.28
CA PHE A 676 -15.39 -30.38 -40.36
C PHE A 676 -14.33 -31.49 -40.31
N LEU A 677 -14.75 -32.74 -40.14
CA LEU A 677 -13.86 -33.92 -40.16
C LEU A 677 -13.09 -34.03 -41.48
N SER A 678 -13.68 -33.68 -42.62
CA SER A 678 -12.96 -33.71 -43.90
C SER A 678 -11.79 -32.72 -43.96
N TYR A 679 -11.87 -31.57 -43.28
CA TYR A 679 -10.80 -30.57 -43.22
C TYR A 679 -9.65 -30.97 -42.28
N ILE A 680 -9.85 -31.97 -41.43
CA ILE A 680 -8.83 -32.52 -40.51
C ILE A 680 -8.52 -34.00 -40.79
N SER A 681 -8.85 -34.49 -41.99
CA SER A 681 -8.72 -35.91 -42.37
C SER A 681 -7.31 -36.47 -42.23
N GLU A 682 -6.28 -35.67 -42.51
CA GLU A 682 -4.87 -36.05 -42.28
C GLU A 682 -4.59 -36.26 -40.78
N HIS A 683 -5.13 -35.43 -39.90
CA HIS A 683 -4.95 -35.58 -38.45
C HIS A 683 -5.74 -36.79 -37.90
N LEU A 684 -6.91 -37.09 -38.49
CA LEU A 684 -7.62 -38.35 -38.20
C LEU A 684 -6.80 -39.58 -38.61
N ALA A 685 -5.97 -39.48 -39.66
CA ALA A 685 -5.09 -40.54 -40.09
C ALA A 685 -3.96 -40.81 -39.09
N GLU A 686 -3.43 -39.75 -38.47
CA GLU A 686 -2.36 -39.86 -37.46
C GLU A 686 -2.82 -40.58 -36.18
N ALA A 687 -4.10 -40.47 -35.81
CA ALA A 687 -4.70 -41.18 -34.69
C ALA A 687 -5.65 -42.31 -35.13
N ALA A 688 -5.32 -43.00 -36.23
CA ALA A 688 -6.16 -44.03 -36.82
C ALA A 688 -6.53 -45.15 -35.84
N ASP A 689 -5.64 -45.50 -34.91
CA ASP A 689 -5.88 -46.48 -33.84
C ASP A 689 -7.06 -46.07 -32.94
N VAL A 690 -7.09 -44.82 -32.50
CA VAL A 690 -8.20 -44.25 -31.70
C VAL A 690 -9.49 -44.24 -32.53
N VAL A 691 -9.41 -43.81 -33.78
CA VAL A 691 -10.56 -43.75 -34.71
C VAL A 691 -11.18 -45.14 -34.89
N PHE A 692 -10.39 -46.15 -35.24
CA PHE A 692 -10.90 -47.52 -35.45
C PHE A 692 -11.37 -48.18 -34.17
N HIS A 693 -10.70 -47.94 -33.05
CA HIS A 693 -11.15 -48.43 -31.76
C HIS A 693 -12.57 -47.93 -31.45
N ARG A 694 -12.86 -46.64 -31.65
CA ARG A 694 -14.18 -46.05 -31.41
C ARG A 694 -15.23 -46.51 -32.41
N LEU A 695 -14.87 -46.65 -33.69
CA LEU A 695 -15.75 -47.24 -34.69
C LEU A 695 -16.17 -48.68 -34.34
N LEU A 696 -15.23 -49.50 -33.88
CA LEU A 696 -15.50 -50.87 -33.43
C LEU A 696 -16.37 -50.92 -32.19
N LEU A 697 -16.14 -50.04 -31.20
CA LEU A 697 -16.98 -49.94 -30.01
C LEU A 697 -18.42 -49.54 -30.36
N HIS A 698 -18.60 -48.52 -31.22
CA HIS A 698 -19.93 -48.07 -31.64
C HIS A 698 -20.67 -49.16 -32.43
N THR A 699 -20.02 -49.76 -33.42
CA THR A 699 -20.63 -50.83 -34.25
C THR A 699 -21.00 -52.07 -33.44
N ARG A 700 -20.20 -52.47 -32.44
CA ARG A 700 -20.55 -53.55 -31.50
C ARG A 700 -21.74 -53.21 -30.60
N GLY A 701 -21.95 -51.93 -30.29
CA GLY A 701 -23.05 -51.44 -29.49
C GLY A 701 -24.39 -51.27 -30.24
N GLN A 702 -24.38 -51.32 -31.57
CA GLN A 702 -25.58 -51.14 -32.38
C GLN A 702 -26.55 -52.32 -32.22
N LYS A 703 -27.81 -52.01 -31.86
CA LYS A 703 -28.91 -52.99 -31.80
C LYS A 703 -29.34 -53.38 -33.22
N GLU A 704 -29.74 -54.63 -33.43
CA GLU A 704 -30.33 -55.11 -34.70
C GLU A 704 -31.50 -54.22 -35.14
N ILE A 705 -31.68 -54.03 -36.47
CA ILE A 705 -32.82 -53.27 -36.96
C ILE A 705 -34.06 -54.06 -36.57
N ASP A 706 -34.96 -53.41 -35.83
CA ASP A 706 -36.24 -53.99 -35.47
C ASP A 706 -37.02 -54.31 -36.75
N GLU A 707 -37.14 -55.60 -37.06
CA GLU A 707 -37.82 -56.14 -38.24
C GLU A 707 -39.29 -55.70 -38.31
N SER A 708 -39.89 -55.32 -37.17
CA SER A 708 -41.25 -54.79 -37.14
C SER A 708 -41.39 -53.47 -37.90
N PHE A 709 -40.32 -52.68 -38.05
CA PHE A 709 -40.33 -51.46 -38.86
C PHE A 709 -40.41 -51.74 -40.36
N PHE A 710 -39.67 -52.74 -40.86
CA PHE A 710 -39.75 -53.14 -42.27
C PHE A 710 -41.17 -53.62 -42.62
N SER A 711 -41.80 -54.38 -41.72
CA SER A 711 -43.19 -54.81 -41.90
C SER A 711 -44.20 -53.65 -41.91
N ARG A 712 -43.98 -52.57 -41.14
CA ARG A 712 -44.84 -51.36 -41.16
C ARG A 712 -44.60 -50.48 -42.38
N TRP A 713 -43.36 -50.43 -42.88
CA TRP A 713 -43.01 -49.76 -44.13
C TRP A 713 -43.69 -50.43 -45.33
N GLU A 714 -43.58 -51.76 -45.45
CA GLU A 714 -44.21 -52.54 -46.53
C GLU A 714 -45.73 -52.42 -46.53
N ASN A 715 -46.33 -52.39 -45.33
CA ASN A 715 -47.78 -52.25 -45.17
C ASN A 715 -48.31 -50.79 -45.23
N ARG A 716 -47.44 -49.79 -45.47
CA ARG A 716 -47.78 -48.35 -45.50
C ARG A 716 -48.50 -47.82 -44.26
N THR A 717 -48.25 -48.41 -43.09
CA THR A 717 -48.88 -48.02 -41.80
C THR A 717 -47.96 -47.17 -40.91
N TYR A 718 -46.96 -46.51 -41.51
CA TYR A 718 -45.96 -45.72 -40.78
C TYR A 718 -46.48 -44.32 -40.39
N THR A 719 -46.12 -43.86 -39.19
CA THR A 719 -46.38 -42.49 -38.73
C THR A 719 -45.21 -41.55 -39.06
N SER A 720 -45.43 -40.23 -38.95
CA SER A 720 -44.35 -39.24 -39.04
C SER A 720 -43.22 -39.51 -38.04
N ASP A 721 -43.54 -40.04 -36.87
CA ASP A 721 -42.59 -40.32 -35.80
C ASP A 721 -41.75 -41.59 -36.11
N ASP A 722 -42.36 -42.59 -36.75
CA ASP A 722 -41.66 -43.78 -37.24
C ASP A 722 -40.65 -43.45 -38.34
N SER A 723 -40.97 -42.48 -39.21
CA SER A 723 -40.07 -42.00 -40.28
C SER A 723 -38.82 -41.33 -39.72
N VAL A 724 -38.96 -40.46 -38.71
CA VAL A 724 -37.83 -39.78 -38.06
C VAL A 724 -36.94 -40.77 -37.32
N LYS A 725 -37.53 -41.73 -36.59
CA LYS A 725 -36.80 -42.82 -35.92
C LYS A 725 -36.04 -43.69 -36.89
N PHE A 726 -36.65 -44.03 -38.03
CA PHE A 726 -35.99 -44.81 -39.08
C PHE A 726 -34.82 -44.04 -39.71
N GLN A 727 -35.01 -42.77 -40.06
CA GLN A 727 -33.93 -41.93 -40.59
C GLN A 727 -32.77 -41.84 -39.60
N HIS A 728 -33.05 -41.61 -38.31
CA HIS A 728 -32.02 -41.54 -37.29
C HIS A 728 -31.24 -42.86 -37.13
N SER A 729 -31.94 -44.00 -37.07
CA SER A 729 -31.32 -45.34 -37.03
C SER A 729 -30.47 -45.63 -38.27
N LEU A 730 -30.92 -45.19 -39.45
CA LEU A 730 -30.18 -45.33 -40.69
C LEU A 730 -28.91 -44.47 -40.70
N PHE A 731 -29.00 -43.20 -40.27
CA PHE A 731 -27.83 -42.32 -40.16
C PHE A 731 -26.84 -42.85 -39.11
N ASP A 732 -27.30 -43.34 -37.96
CA ASP A 732 -26.44 -43.92 -36.92
C ASP A 732 -25.63 -45.13 -37.45
N ARG A 733 -26.26 -45.99 -38.26
CA ARG A 733 -25.60 -47.14 -38.90
C ARG A 733 -24.63 -46.74 -40.02
N LEU A 734 -24.94 -45.69 -40.78
CA LEU A 734 -24.09 -45.20 -41.85
C LEU A 734 -22.92 -44.33 -41.35
N CYS A 735 -23.06 -43.75 -40.16
CA CYS A 735 -22.09 -42.82 -39.59
C CYS A 735 -20.66 -43.40 -39.50
N PRO A 736 -20.43 -44.64 -38.99
CA PRO A 736 -19.11 -45.27 -39.03
C PRO A 736 -18.52 -45.37 -40.45
N LEU A 737 -19.33 -45.70 -41.45
CA LEU A 737 -18.89 -45.83 -42.84
C LEU A 737 -18.52 -44.46 -43.44
N LEU A 738 -19.22 -43.39 -43.03
CA LEU A 738 -18.89 -42.03 -43.42
C LEU A 738 -17.53 -41.60 -42.87
N ILE A 739 -17.24 -41.90 -41.59
CA ILE A 739 -15.92 -41.60 -40.99
C ILE A 739 -14.81 -42.36 -41.73
N ILE A 740 -15.00 -43.66 -41.98
CA ILE A 740 -14.03 -44.48 -42.74
C ILE A 740 -13.78 -43.88 -44.13
N ARG A 741 -14.82 -43.39 -44.80
CA ARG A 741 -14.70 -42.76 -46.12
C ARG A 741 -13.91 -41.45 -46.10
N LEU A 742 -13.85 -40.74 -44.96
CA LEU A 742 -13.08 -39.50 -44.82
C LEU A 742 -11.59 -39.74 -44.63
N LEU A 743 -11.18 -40.95 -44.22
CA LEU A 743 -9.78 -41.26 -43.96
C LEU A 743 -8.96 -41.33 -45.25
N PRO A 744 -7.73 -40.75 -45.27
CA PRO A 744 -6.82 -40.89 -46.39
C PRO A 744 -6.43 -42.34 -46.66
N GLN A 745 -6.03 -42.64 -47.91
CA GLN A 745 -5.66 -43.99 -48.32
C GLN A 745 -4.42 -44.53 -47.58
N SER A 746 -3.57 -43.66 -47.03
CA SER A 746 -2.39 -44.01 -46.24
C SER A 746 -2.74 -44.89 -45.04
N VAL A 747 -3.88 -44.65 -44.39
CA VAL A 747 -4.35 -45.41 -43.22
C VAL A 747 -4.61 -46.88 -43.57
N PHE A 748 -5.15 -47.15 -44.76
CA PHE A 748 -5.45 -48.51 -45.23
C PHE A 748 -4.26 -49.21 -45.87
N ASN A 749 -3.13 -48.51 -46.04
CA ASN A 749 -1.91 -49.10 -46.57
C ASN A 749 -0.95 -49.55 -45.45
N ASP A 750 -1.25 -49.23 -44.19
CA ASP A 750 -0.48 -49.71 -43.04
C ASP A 750 -0.87 -51.14 -42.66
N LEU A 751 -0.23 -52.10 -43.34
CA LEU A 751 -0.40 -53.54 -43.10
C LEU A 751 0.04 -53.99 -41.70
N ASN A 752 0.71 -53.14 -40.91
CA ASN A 752 1.11 -53.46 -39.54
C ASN A 752 0.04 -53.08 -38.51
N SER A 753 -1.07 -52.45 -38.92
CA SER A 753 -2.17 -52.09 -38.01
C SER A 753 -2.94 -53.34 -37.56
N SER A 754 -2.67 -53.80 -36.34
CA SER A 754 -3.37 -54.94 -35.72
C SER A 754 -4.87 -54.65 -35.49
N ILE A 755 -5.24 -53.37 -35.33
CA ILE A 755 -6.65 -52.99 -35.13
C ILE A 755 -7.47 -53.18 -36.42
N MET A 756 -6.85 -52.96 -37.59
CA MET A 756 -7.52 -53.09 -38.90
C MET A 756 -7.46 -54.50 -39.47
N TYR A 757 -6.30 -55.17 -39.37
CA TYR A 757 -6.05 -56.44 -40.05
C TYR A 757 -5.99 -57.67 -39.13
N GLY A 758 -6.00 -57.47 -37.81
CA GLY A 758 -6.03 -58.56 -36.81
C GLY A 758 -4.67 -58.87 -36.21
#